data_AF-A0A371L6K3-F1
#
_entry.id   AF-A0A371L6K3-F1
#
_cell.length_a   1.000
_cell.length_b   1.000
_cell.length_c   1.000
_cell.angle_alpha   90.00
_cell.angle_beta   90.00
_cell.angle_gamma   90.00
#
_symmetry.space_group_name_H-M   'P 1'
#
loop_
_entity.id
_entity.type
_entity.pdbx_description
1 polymer ?
#
loop_
_entity_poly.entity_id
_entity_poly.type
_entity_poly.pdbx_seq_one_letter_code
_entity_poly.pdbx_strand_id
1 'polypeptide(L)'
;MSDRDVLAERLRDAGLLEKRLIPVKDGEKRSLVHHNDASKRESGTESLTGNYGVYAGATPDGGRWLIDVDIDDYSDSADSEALQAVNGLPETFTVASPHTDGVTGGHRYYYIDSKDVHKSIEAVANAKNPGVSWGEIRVHNQYVVGPGSQLDGCGKDWCDECSTPDGGRYEIATDAPIAEITLPELFDVLRADQTPEDASQGAGGVDTTRDTPNADGDASRARAVTKHYDNISDYLLYGASDRSEQDFHVCCRMIEHGVPESEVYQLLADNSNSKVDSPDASRNYWQRTWDRACKSVGSDANTETLPGETRSDGGVATTASPMNGPQNAVSGGEWSHVYQQYVSASDADERKPARFAATELLSEDHHWANLEENDVLYGYDSDRGIYQPTGEKQVRELLVANLREEYNRTEKSEILDQLRGRHTVSQDEMGGPADHIPVRNGVVRVQPQGLELQEHNPEHLFLGSVEAEYDPGAECPQFRDFLRDVVPRGSDRKKLQEYAGYTLHHWGLPYHKALFLVGPTASGKSTFLDTIRAVLGSNTVVSLTPQELTGERFAGAELFQSWANFRNDIPSSLITDTGAFKEITAGDSIKAEQKFKDPFRFEPTAKHLFSANQLPDAETDDEAFYRRILLVPFPSTVPKAERDPHLDEKLQSELSGVLNWMLDGLQRLMRQGTFTGDRTPGETQRTWEKWGNTVDRFRELCLEESSGDSLPKSTAHKAYHRFCEAESLPAETQHKMTRRLKNEGIADGRATVNGKQQRVFVGVQLTSKGESYLNDTGDDSRNSGLRHFD
;
A
#
# COMPACT_ATOMS: atom_id res chain seq x y z
N MET A 1 -14.46 22.13 41.28
CA MET A 1 -15.06 21.43 40.12
C MET A 1 -14.39 20.08 40.04
N SER A 2 -15.08 19.02 39.65
CA SER A 2 -14.40 17.74 39.39
C SER A 2 -13.54 17.87 38.13
N ASP A 3 -12.52 17.03 37.96
CA ASP A 3 -11.69 17.02 36.74
C ASP A 3 -12.53 16.87 35.46
N ARG A 4 -13.61 16.10 35.56
CA ARG A 4 -14.61 15.97 34.49
C ARG A 4 -15.29 17.30 34.18
N ASP A 5 -15.68 18.06 35.19
CA ASP A 5 -16.32 19.36 34.99
C ASP A 5 -15.33 20.38 34.41
N VAL A 6 -14.06 20.32 34.83
CA VAL A 6 -12.98 21.16 34.27
C VAL A 6 -12.78 20.86 32.79
N LEU A 7 -12.63 19.58 32.39
CA LEU A 7 -12.53 19.22 30.97
C LEU A 7 -13.77 19.66 30.19
N ALA A 8 -14.97 19.45 30.73
CA ALA A 8 -16.21 19.84 30.07
C ALA A 8 -16.32 21.36 29.89
N GLU A 9 -15.84 22.16 30.85
CA GLU A 9 -15.73 23.61 30.72
C GLU A 9 -14.73 23.98 29.61
N ARG A 10 -13.55 23.36 29.57
CA ARG A 10 -12.55 23.61 28.50
C ARG A 10 -13.05 23.25 27.10
N LEU A 11 -13.73 22.10 26.97
CA LEU A 11 -14.39 21.72 25.72
C LEU A 11 -15.52 22.69 25.36
N ARG A 12 -16.25 23.23 26.34
CA ARG A 12 -17.32 24.20 26.09
C ARG A 12 -16.75 25.54 25.63
N ASP A 13 -15.71 26.03 26.30
CA ASP A 13 -15.02 27.28 25.97
C ASP A 13 -14.44 27.23 24.54
N ALA A 14 -13.93 26.07 24.12
CA ALA A 14 -13.45 25.83 22.76
C ALA A 14 -14.55 25.50 21.73
N GLY A 15 -15.82 25.39 22.15
CA GLY A 15 -16.94 25.03 21.25
C GLY A 15 -16.96 23.58 20.79
N LEU A 16 -16.34 22.66 21.53
CA LEU A 16 -16.12 21.25 21.17
C LEU A 16 -17.01 20.26 21.93
N LEU A 17 -17.72 20.69 22.99
CA LEU A 17 -18.41 19.79 23.93
C LEU A 17 -19.57 18.98 23.34
N GLU A 18 -20.22 19.46 22.28
CA GLU A 18 -21.45 18.84 21.79
C GLU A 18 -21.22 17.39 21.29
N LYS A 19 -22.03 16.44 21.79
CA LYS A 19 -21.96 15.00 21.47
C LYS A 19 -20.55 14.42 21.56
N ARG A 20 -19.86 14.75 22.65
CA ARG A 20 -18.43 14.45 22.82
C ARG A 20 -18.16 13.33 23.80
N LEU A 21 -19.04 13.16 24.79
CA LEU A 21 -18.78 12.32 25.94
C LEU A 21 -19.53 10.99 25.85
N ILE A 22 -18.91 9.90 26.28
CA ILE A 22 -19.55 8.57 26.31
C ILE A 22 -19.31 7.88 27.66
N PRO A 23 -20.24 7.04 28.13
CA PRO A 23 -20.00 6.23 29.31
C PRO A 23 -18.97 5.11 29.02
N VAL A 24 -18.01 4.96 29.92
CA VAL A 24 -16.98 3.92 29.89
C VAL A 24 -17.14 3.07 31.15
N LYS A 25 -16.87 1.77 31.04
CA LYS A 25 -16.98 0.87 32.18
C LYS A 25 -15.93 1.23 33.24
N ASP A 26 -16.36 1.36 34.49
CA ASP A 26 -15.47 1.59 35.63
C ASP A 26 -14.36 0.53 35.69
N GLY A 27 -13.14 0.98 36.01
CA GLY A 27 -11.95 0.14 36.07
C GLY A 27 -11.38 -0.31 34.72
N GLU A 28 -12.07 -0.04 33.60
CA GLU A 28 -11.68 -0.49 32.25
C GLU A 28 -11.59 0.69 31.25
N LYS A 29 -10.96 0.44 30.10
CA LYS A 29 -11.01 1.35 28.92
C LYS A 29 -12.16 1.04 27.96
N ARG A 30 -13.15 0.25 28.38
CA ARG A 30 -14.18 -0.31 27.47
C ARG A 30 -15.46 0.53 27.51
N SER A 31 -15.89 1.03 26.35
CA SER A 31 -17.16 1.76 26.25
C SER A 31 -18.36 0.89 26.62
N LEU A 32 -19.34 1.47 27.31
CA LEU A 32 -20.63 0.84 27.60
C LEU A 32 -21.64 0.98 26.45
N VAL A 33 -21.28 1.75 25.42
CA VAL A 33 -22.12 2.00 24.23
C VAL A 33 -21.32 1.69 22.96
N HIS A 34 -22.02 1.58 21.85
CA HIS A 34 -21.36 1.48 20.55
C HIS A 34 -20.74 2.85 20.22
N HIS A 35 -19.45 3.03 20.52
CA HIS A 35 -18.76 4.33 20.47
C HIS A 35 -18.79 5.02 19.08
N ASN A 36 -18.94 4.27 17.99
CA ASN A 36 -19.10 4.82 16.63
C ASN A 36 -20.50 5.35 16.34
N ASP A 37 -21.47 5.13 17.22
CA ASP A 37 -22.82 5.69 17.11
C ASP A 37 -22.88 7.06 17.80
N ALA A 38 -22.91 8.13 17.00
CA ALA A 38 -22.98 9.50 17.48
C ALA A 38 -24.27 9.82 18.27
N SER A 39 -25.31 9.00 18.17
CA SER A 39 -26.54 9.16 18.96
C SER A 39 -26.37 8.78 20.44
N LYS A 40 -25.28 8.08 20.78
CA LYS A 40 -24.96 7.62 22.14
C LYS A 40 -24.00 8.56 22.88
N ARG A 41 -23.70 9.72 22.29
CA ARG A 41 -22.77 10.70 22.85
C ARG A 41 -23.51 11.84 23.52
N GLU A 42 -23.04 12.22 24.69
CA GLU A 42 -23.59 13.24 25.56
C GLU A 42 -22.88 14.59 25.34
N SER A 43 -23.61 15.69 25.56
CA SER A 43 -23.10 17.07 25.47
C SER A 43 -22.88 17.72 26.85
N GLY A 44 -22.93 16.92 27.91
CA GLY A 44 -22.87 17.37 29.30
C GLY A 44 -22.40 16.24 30.22
N THR A 45 -22.00 16.59 31.44
CA THR A 45 -21.43 15.66 32.41
C THR A 45 -22.48 15.06 33.35
N GLU A 46 -23.71 15.58 33.32
CA GLU A 46 -24.78 15.30 34.28
C GLU A 46 -25.31 13.87 34.19
N SER A 47 -25.28 13.27 32.99
CA SER A 47 -25.72 11.90 32.71
C SER A 47 -24.62 10.85 32.88
N LEU A 48 -23.36 11.27 33.06
CA LEU A 48 -22.22 10.37 33.16
C LEU A 48 -22.00 9.94 34.62
N THR A 49 -21.96 8.64 34.88
CA THR A 49 -21.59 8.05 36.17
C THR A 49 -20.35 7.21 35.99
N GLY A 50 -19.32 7.42 36.81
CA GLY A 50 -18.07 6.64 36.71
C GLY A 50 -17.18 7.04 35.54
N ASN A 51 -16.38 6.13 35.00
CA ASN A 51 -15.46 6.41 33.90
C ASN A 51 -16.20 6.91 32.64
N TYR A 52 -15.52 7.74 31.86
CA TYR A 52 -16.09 8.28 30.63
C TYR A 52 -15.02 8.45 29.56
N GLY A 53 -15.47 8.51 28.31
CA GLY A 53 -14.64 8.70 27.14
C GLY A 53 -14.88 10.07 26.50
N VAL A 54 -13.84 10.61 25.88
CA VAL A 54 -13.83 11.88 25.15
C VAL A 54 -13.53 11.59 23.69
N TYR A 55 -14.45 11.92 22.79
CA TYR A 55 -14.38 11.49 21.40
C TYR A 55 -13.59 12.47 20.51
N ALA A 56 -12.52 11.99 19.89
CA ALA A 56 -11.81 12.75 18.85
C ALA A 56 -12.63 12.77 17.55
N GLY A 57 -12.76 13.93 16.92
CA GLY A 57 -13.64 14.08 15.77
C GLY A 57 -14.26 15.44 15.59
N ALA A 58 -14.99 15.58 14.49
CA ALA A 58 -15.77 16.77 14.18
C ALA A 58 -16.83 17.08 15.26
N THR A 59 -17.09 18.35 15.51
CA THR A 59 -18.35 18.84 16.08
C THR A 59 -19.53 18.47 15.17
N PRO A 60 -20.77 18.44 15.67
CA PRO A 60 -21.94 18.05 14.87
C PRO A 60 -22.16 18.90 13.59
N ASP A 61 -21.76 20.17 13.60
CA ASP A 61 -21.78 21.06 12.44
C ASP A 61 -20.60 20.83 11.46
N GLY A 62 -19.60 20.06 11.90
CA GLY A 62 -18.38 19.75 11.18
C GLY A 62 -17.39 20.91 11.06
N GLY A 63 -17.60 22.02 11.77
CA GLY A 63 -16.75 23.22 11.70
C GLY A 63 -15.43 23.06 12.44
N ARG A 64 -15.45 22.41 13.62
CA ARG A 64 -14.28 22.23 14.46
C ARG A 64 -13.99 20.76 14.71
N TRP A 65 -12.71 20.43 14.85
CA TRP A 65 -12.27 19.07 14.98
C TRP A 65 -11.41 18.90 16.22
N LEU A 66 -11.87 18.11 17.20
CA LEU A 66 -11.06 17.77 18.36
C LEU A 66 -10.03 16.71 17.99
N ILE A 67 -8.78 16.96 18.34
CA ILE A 67 -7.64 16.07 18.15
C ILE A 67 -7.08 15.71 19.53
N ASP A 68 -6.78 14.43 19.73
CA ASP A 68 -6.03 13.95 20.90
C ASP A 68 -4.66 13.46 20.42
N VAL A 69 -3.60 14.04 20.96
CA VAL A 69 -2.22 13.62 20.73
C VAL A 69 -1.78 12.86 21.98
N ASP A 70 -1.66 11.54 21.87
CA ASP A 70 -1.35 10.62 22.97
C ASP A 70 0.11 10.19 22.90
N ILE A 71 0.93 10.69 23.83
CA ILE A 71 2.38 10.45 23.86
C ILE A 71 2.69 9.31 24.83
N ASP A 72 3.37 8.26 24.37
CA ASP A 72 3.72 7.07 25.16
C ASP A 72 4.98 7.29 26.03
N ASP A 73 5.05 6.65 27.20
CA ASP A 73 6.13 6.78 28.21
C ASP A 73 7.42 5.96 27.90
N TYR A 74 7.79 5.79 26.63
CA TYR A 74 9.00 5.02 26.29
C TYR A 74 10.27 5.85 26.51
N SER A 75 10.97 5.53 27.62
CA SER A 75 12.25 6.10 28.05
C SER A 75 13.40 5.97 27.03
N ASP A 76 14.25 7.01 27.00
CA ASP A 76 15.67 7.07 26.60
C ASP A 76 16.06 7.20 25.11
N SER A 77 15.12 7.26 24.17
CA SER A 77 15.41 7.72 22.78
C SER A 77 14.70 9.02 22.40
N ALA A 78 14.09 9.68 23.40
CA ALA A 78 13.27 10.88 23.32
C ALA A 78 14.04 12.19 23.02
N ASP A 79 15.10 12.11 22.21
CA ASP A 79 15.77 13.25 21.55
C ASP A 79 15.63 13.08 20.03
N SER A 80 14.41 12.85 19.54
CA SER A 80 14.10 12.86 18.11
C SER A 80 13.54 14.22 17.68
N GLU A 81 13.83 14.65 16.46
CA GLU A 81 13.21 15.84 15.83
C GLU A 81 11.68 15.75 15.88
N ALA A 82 11.11 14.53 15.80
CA ALA A 82 9.69 14.25 15.95
C ALA A 82 9.11 14.72 17.29
N LEU A 83 9.75 14.39 18.41
CA LEU A 83 9.26 14.79 19.73
C LEU A 83 9.45 16.30 19.97
N GLN A 84 10.48 16.90 19.36
CA GLN A 84 10.65 18.36 19.37
C GLN A 84 9.55 19.08 18.60
N ALA A 85 9.12 18.55 17.46
CA ALA A 85 8.02 19.11 16.68
C ALA A 85 6.70 19.10 17.47
N VAL A 86 6.39 18.00 18.16
CA VAL A 86 5.20 17.90 19.04
C VAL A 86 5.29 18.87 20.22
N ASN A 87 6.46 18.99 20.83
CA ASN A 87 6.70 19.93 21.92
C ASN A 87 6.74 21.40 21.47
N GLY A 88 6.85 21.64 20.16
CA GLY A 88 6.75 22.97 19.55
C GLY A 88 5.31 23.44 19.33
N LEU A 89 4.32 22.56 19.43
CA LEU A 89 2.90 22.94 19.40
C LEU A 89 2.55 23.84 20.60
N PRO A 90 1.53 24.70 20.48
CA PRO A 90 1.12 25.58 21.56
C PRO A 90 0.75 24.81 22.84
N GLU A 91 0.96 25.45 23.99
CA GLU A 91 0.52 24.93 25.28
C GLU A 91 -1.00 24.74 25.27
N THR A 92 -1.46 23.60 25.76
CA THR A 92 -2.86 23.20 25.69
C THR A 92 -3.27 22.42 26.94
N PHE A 93 -4.55 22.07 27.03
CA PHE A 93 -5.06 21.19 28.07
C PHE A 93 -4.43 19.78 27.98
N THR A 94 -3.81 19.33 29.08
CA THR A 94 -3.16 18.00 29.12
C THR A 94 -3.66 17.12 30.26
N VAL A 95 -3.72 15.81 29.99
CA VAL A 95 -4.13 14.79 30.94
C VAL A 95 -3.04 13.73 31.05
N ALA A 96 -2.53 13.54 32.27
CA ALA A 96 -1.68 12.41 32.60
C ALA A 96 -2.50 11.12 32.53
N SER A 97 -2.11 10.22 31.64
CA SER A 97 -2.57 8.83 31.68
C SER A 97 -1.93 8.11 32.87
N PRO A 98 -2.47 6.96 33.33
CA PRO A 98 -1.93 6.21 34.47
C PRO A 98 -0.47 5.75 34.37
N HIS A 99 0.15 5.93 33.20
CA HIS A 99 1.49 5.48 32.88
C HIS A 99 2.38 6.63 32.40
N THR A 100 2.00 7.87 32.62
CA THR A 100 2.68 9.06 32.08
C THR A 100 2.58 10.20 33.07
N ASP A 101 3.50 11.16 33.01
CA ASP A 101 3.50 12.34 33.91
C ASP A 101 2.59 13.50 33.43
N GLY A 102 1.97 13.40 32.25
CA GLY A 102 1.12 14.44 31.65
C GLY A 102 1.86 15.65 31.07
N VAL A 103 3.20 15.67 31.19
CA VAL A 103 4.09 16.74 30.75
C VAL A 103 4.96 16.25 29.58
N THR A 104 5.66 15.13 29.77
CA THR A 104 6.47 14.44 28.78
C THR A 104 5.69 13.34 28.04
N GLY A 105 4.66 12.78 28.68
CA GLY A 105 3.76 11.78 28.09
C GLY A 105 2.29 12.03 28.46
N GLY A 106 1.34 11.40 27.77
CA GLY A 106 -0.10 11.50 28.04
C GLY A 106 -0.88 12.24 26.96
N HIS A 107 -2.14 12.58 27.27
CA HIS A 107 -3.08 13.15 26.31
C HIS A 107 -2.95 14.66 26.22
N ARG A 108 -2.72 15.20 25.01
CA ARG A 108 -2.78 16.63 24.71
C ARG A 108 -3.95 16.90 23.77
N TYR A 109 -4.88 17.75 24.21
CA TYR A 109 -6.08 18.07 23.44
C TYR A 109 -5.85 19.30 22.58
N TYR A 110 -6.08 19.20 21.29
CA TYR A 110 -6.03 20.34 20.36
C TYR A 110 -7.33 20.41 19.57
N TYR A 111 -7.56 21.53 18.89
CA TYR A 111 -8.58 21.56 17.84
C TYR A 111 -8.11 22.24 16.58
N ILE A 112 -8.74 21.86 15.47
CA ILE A 112 -8.55 22.47 14.16
C ILE A 112 -9.89 23.03 13.71
N ASP A 113 -9.96 24.32 13.40
CA ASP A 113 -11.14 24.97 12.83
C ASP A 113 -11.18 24.76 11.30
N SER A 114 -11.45 23.50 10.90
CA SER A 114 -11.55 23.10 9.50
C SER A 114 -12.50 21.92 9.32
N LYS A 115 -13.05 21.81 8.11
CA LYS A 115 -13.82 20.63 7.68
C LYS A 115 -12.88 19.52 7.21
N ASP A 116 -13.39 18.30 7.25
CA ASP A 116 -12.73 17.11 6.65
C ASP A 116 -11.27 16.86 7.13
N VAL A 117 -10.91 17.28 8.35
CA VAL A 117 -9.55 17.16 8.92
C VAL A 117 -8.99 15.74 8.82
N HIS A 118 -9.79 14.72 9.13
CA HIS A 118 -9.36 13.33 9.02
C HIS A 118 -8.99 12.87 7.60
N LYS A 119 -9.61 13.42 6.55
CA LYS A 119 -9.25 13.10 5.16
C LYS A 119 -7.91 13.73 4.80
N SER A 120 -7.66 14.94 5.30
CA SER A 120 -6.40 15.65 5.09
C SER A 120 -5.24 14.92 5.76
N ILE A 121 -5.46 14.37 6.97
CA ILE A 121 -4.47 13.55 7.67
C ILE A 121 -4.30 12.17 7.00
N GLU A 122 -5.39 11.53 6.57
CA GLU A 122 -5.34 10.27 5.81
C GLU A 122 -4.54 10.41 4.51
N ALA A 123 -4.62 11.56 3.82
CA ALA A 123 -3.83 11.82 2.62
C ALA A 123 -2.32 11.95 2.88
N VAL A 124 -1.91 12.43 4.07
CA VAL A 124 -0.49 12.66 4.41
C VAL A 124 0.14 11.47 5.12
N ALA A 125 -0.62 10.81 6.00
CA ALA A 125 -0.11 9.75 6.86
C ALA A 125 -0.64 8.35 6.48
N ASN A 126 -1.43 8.24 5.40
CA ASN A 126 -2.10 7.01 4.95
C ASN A 126 -2.95 6.32 6.04
N ALA A 127 -3.39 7.09 7.04
CA ALA A 127 -4.18 6.63 8.17
C ALA A 127 -5.05 7.77 8.73
N LYS A 128 -6.30 7.45 9.11
CA LYS A 128 -7.21 8.43 9.74
C LYS A 128 -6.80 8.81 11.17
N ASN A 129 -6.21 7.86 11.90
CA ASN A 129 -5.63 8.05 13.23
C ASN A 129 -4.19 7.51 13.14
N PRO A 130 -3.21 8.35 12.79
CA PRO A 130 -1.86 7.89 12.54
C PRO A 130 -1.17 7.45 13.85
N GLY A 131 -0.51 6.30 13.80
CA GLY A 131 0.47 5.88 14.80
C GLY A 131 1.84 6.45 14.42
N VAL A 132 2.54 7.01 15.39
CA VAL A 132 3.82 7.70 15.24
C VAL A 132 4.85 7.08 16.18
N SER A 133 6.15 7.31 15.95
CA SER A 133 7.22 6.64 16.70
C SER A 133 7.17 6.89 18.22
N TRP A 134 6.54 8.00 18.64
CA TRP A 134 6.39 8.44 20.03
C TRP A 134 4.97 8.29 20.60
N GLY A 135 4.00 7.79 19.84
CA GLY A 135 2.61 7.70 20.31
C GLY A 135 1.53 7.50 19.23
N GLU A 136 0.34 8.02 19.47
CA GLU A 136 -0.81 7.95 18.55
C GLU A 136 -1.54 9.30 18.47
N ILE A 137 -2.00 9.67 17.28
CA ILE A 137 -2.84 10.86 17.08
C ILE A 137 -4.25 10.40 16.73
N ARG A 138 -5.22 10.74 17.57
CA ARG A 138 -6.63 10.39 17.39
C ARG A 138 -7.39 11.55 16.81
N VAL A 139 -8.04 11.28 15.68
CA VAL A 139 -8.69 12.28 14.85
C VAL A 139 -10.12 11.83 14.52
N HIS A 140 -10.32 10.57 14.14
CA HIS A 140 -11.60 10.13 13.61
C HIS A 140 -12.05 8.80 14.20
N ASN A 141 -13.27 8.83 14.68
CA ASN A 141 -13.98 7.67 15.19
C ASN A 141 -13.31 6.91 16.35
N GLN A 142 -12.53 7.61 17.17
CA GLN A 142 -11.87 7.07 18.37
C GLN A 142 -12.13 7.97 19.58
N TYR A 143 -11.93 7.43 20.78
CA TYR A 143 -12.04 8.17 22.03
C TYR A 143 -10.92 7.83 22.98
N VAL A 144 -10.67 8.73 23.92
CA VAL A 144 -9.77 8.53 25.07
C VAL A 144 -10.51 8.56 26.38
N VAL A 145 -9.97 7.93 27.41
CA VAL A 145 -10.57 7.97 28.74
C VAL A 145 -10.29 9.35 29.35
N GLY A 146 -11.34 10.03 29.82
CA GLY A 146 -11.25 11.39 30.33
C GLY A 146 -10.71 11.48 31.77
N PRO A 147 -10.21 12.66 32.19
CA PRO A 147 -9.64 12.88 33.52
C PRO A 147 -10.69 12.74 34.63
N GLY A 148 -10.24 12.31 35.81
CA GLY A 148 -11.09 11.87 36.92
C GLY A 148 -11.57 10.42 36.80
N SER A 149 -11.18 9.69 35.75
CA SER A 149 -11.42 8.25 35.58
C SER A 149 -10.30 7.42 36.22
N GLN A 150 -10.58 6.15 36.52
CA GLN A 150 -9.61 5.22 37.12
C GLN A 150 -9.65 3.83 36.46
N LEU A 151 -8.49 3.23 36.23
CA LEU A 151 -8.33 1.82 35.89
C LEU A 151 -8.16 0.99 37.16
N ASP A 152 -8.75 -0.20 37.19
CA ASP A 152 -8.63 -1.17 38.29
C ASP A 152 -7.59 -2.26 37.97
N GLY A 153 -6.68 -1.94 37.06
CA GLY A 153 -5.70 -2.83 36.46
C GLY A 153 -5.49 -2.46 35.00
N CYS A 154 -4.27 -2.64 34.52
CA CYS A 154 -3.98 -2.51 33.09
C CYS A 154 -3.36 -3.83 32.60
N GLY A 155 -3.63 -4.21 31.35
CA GLY A 155 -3.06 -5.43 30.76
C GLY A 155 -1.56 -5.34 30.47
N LYS A 156 -0.84 -4.39 31.07
CA LYS A 156 0.60 -4.23 30.91
C LYS A 156 1.29 -5.04 32.02
N ASP A 157 2.02 -6.07 31.62
CA ASP A 157 2.71 -7.01 32.53
C ASP A 157 3.71 -6.36 33.50
N TRP A 158 4.05 -5.08 33.29
CA TRP A 158 5.00 -4.30 34.08
C TRP A 158 4.34 -3.35 35.08
N CYS A 159 3.02 -3.14 35.05
CA CYS A 159 2.34 -2.17 35.89
C CYS A 159 1.49 -2.84 36.97
N ASP A 160 2.03 -2.87 38.19
CA ASP A 160 1.30 -3.32 39.38
C ASP A 160 0.50 -2.17 40.03
N GLU A 161 0.81 -0.91 39.71
CA GLU A 161 0.25 0.29 40.36
C GLU A 161 -1.18 0.57 39.95
N CYS A 162 -1.57 0.29 38.69
CA CYS A 162 -2.95 0.45 38.22
C CYS A 162 -3.96 -0.41 38.98
N SER A 163 -3.53 -1.43 39.72
CA SER A 163 -4.43 -2.29 40.51
C SER A 163 -4.61 -1.80 41.95
N THR A 164 -4.00 -0.67 42.32
CA THR A 164 -4.05 -0.11 43.68
C THR A 164 -5.18 0.94 43.80
N PRO A 165 -5.77 1.16 45.00
CA PRO A 165 -6.86 2.13 45.19
C PRO A 165 -6.52 3.57 44.80
N ASP A 166 -5.23 3.93 44.85
CA ASP A 166 -4.72 5.26 44.52
C ASP A 166 -4.03 5.33 43.16
N GLY A 167 -3.80 4.20 42.48
CA GLY A 167 -3.17 4.14 41.16
C GLY A 167 -4.19 4.04 40.02
N GLY A 168 -3.72 4.04 38.76
CA GLY A 168 -4.62 3.87 37.62
C GLY A 168 -5.40 5.12 37.22
N ARG A 169 -5.10 6.29 37.77
CA ARG A 169 -5.88 7.53 37.59
C ARG A 169 -5.50 8.29 36.32
N TYR A 170 -6.50 8.88 35.68
CA TYR A 170 -6.32 9.91 34.65
C TYR A 170 -6.47 11.26 35.33
N GLU A 171 -5.42 12.07 35.34
CA GLU A 171 -5.38 13.31 36.12
C GLU A 171 -5.09 14.49 35.21
N ILE A 172 -5.70 15.64 35.48
CA ILE A 172 -5.37 16.87 34.76
C ILE A 172 -3.94 17.26 35.13
N ALA A 173 -3.06 17.26 34.13
CA ALA A 173 -1.68 17.68 34.32
C ALA A 173 -1.54 19.19 34.08
N THR A 174 -2.17 19.71 33.03
CA THR A 174 -2.20 21.15 32.71
C THR A 174 -3.62 21.61 32.44
N ASP A 175 -4.14 22.48 33.31
CA ASP A 175 -5.43 23.16 33.10
C ASP A 175 -5.24 24.46 32.28
N ALA A 176 -5.10 24.30 30.97
CA ALA A 176 -5.02 25.40 29.99
C ALA A 176 -6.23 25.36 29.03
N PRO A 177 -6.53 26.46 28.32
CA PRO A 177 -7.47 26.41 27.19
C PRO A 177 -7.03 25.34 26.17
N ILE A 178 -7.98 24.66 25.54
CA ILE A 178 -7.67 23.77 24.41
C ILE A 178 -7.21 24.65 23.25
N ALA A 179 -5.95 24.52 22.87
CA ALA A 179 -5.34 25.34 21.84
C ALA A 179 -5.83 24.95 20.44
N GLU A 180 -5.96 25.96 19.60
CA GLU A 180 -6.12 25.77 18.17
C GLU A 180 -4.76 25.47 17.54
N ILE A 181 -4.72 24.50 16.63
CA ILE A 181 -3.60 24.26 15.73
C ILE A 181 -4.12 24.21 14.30
N THR A 182 -3.22 24.40 13.36
CA THR A 182 -3.50 24.34 11.93
C THR A 182 -3.13 22.96 11.36
N LEU A 183 -3.72 22.60 10.21
CA LEU A 183 -3.32 21.39 9.49
C LEU A 183 -1.82 21.37 9.15
N PRO A 184 -1.20 22.48 8.67
CA PRO A 184 0.25 22.55 8.46
C PRO A 184 1.07 22.21 9.71
N GLU A 185 0.76 22.78 10.88
CA GLU A 185 1.50 22.50 12.12
C GLU A 185 1.41 21.02 12.50
N LEU A 186 0.23 20.41 12.32
CA LEU A 186 0.05 18.97 12.54
C LEU A 186 0.80 18.12 11.50
N PHE A 187 0.88 18.57 10.25
CA PHE A 187 1.66 17.88 9.22
C PHE A 187 3.17 17.98 9.46
N ASP A 188 3.65 19.09 10.01
CA ASP A 188 5.07 19.22 10.39
C ASP A 188 5.42 18.23 11.50
N VAL A 189 4.52 18.05 12.47
CA VAL A 189 4.63 16.99 13.49
C VAL A 189 4.70 15.59 12.85
N LEU A 190 3.82 15.30 11.89
CA LEU A 190 3.79 14.00 11.20
C LEU A 190 5.03 13.75 10.32
N ARG A 191 5.55 14.79 9.65
CA ARG A 191 6.76 14.70 8.82
C ARG A 191 8.03 14.60 9.66
N ALA A 192 8.09 15.22 10.83
CA ALA A 192 9.24 15.12 11.71
C ALA A 192 9.45 13.69 12.26
N ASP A 193 8.40 12.86 12.21
CA ASP A 193 8.44 11.43 12.56
C ASP A 193 8.92 10.54 11.40
N GLN A 194 8.94 11.07 10.17
CA GLN A 194 9.38 10.37 8.97
C GLN A 194 10.91 10.37 8.89
N THR A 195 11.50 9.21 8.64
CA THR A 195 12.96 9.12 8.46
C THR A 195 13.37 9.68 7.09
N PRO A 196 14.64 10.04 6.84
CA PRO A 196 15.08 10.52 5.51
C PRO A 196 14.76 9.56 4.35
N GLU A 197 14.52 8.27 4.63
CA GLU A 197 14.06 7.28 3.65
C GLU A 197 12.59 7.54 3.24
N ASP A 198 11.75 8.04 4.14
CA ASP A 198 10.34 8.42 3.89
C ASP A 198 10.21 9.79 3.20
N ALA A 199 11.12 10.74 3.50
CA ALA A 199 11.10 12.10 2.92
C ALA A 199 11.45 12.14 1.41
N SER A 200 12.03 11.07 0.86
CA SER A 200 12.37 10.95 -0.56
C SER A 200 11.15 10.74 -1.48
N GLN A 201 9.96 10.50 -0.92
CA GLN A 201 8.70 10.40 -1.68
C GLN A 201 7.85 11.68 -1.68
N GLY A 202 8.34 12.80 -1.13
CA GLY A 202 7.53 14.01 -0.98
C GLY A 202 8.30 15.33 -1.00
N ALA A 203 9.20 15.54 -1.96
CA ALA A 203 9.91 16.81 -2.12
C ALA A 203 9.35 17.66 -3.28
N GLY A 204 8.54 18.65 -2.92
CA GLY A 204 8.12 19.77 -3.78
C GLY A 204 7.51 20.87 -2.92
N GLY A 205 8.33 21.56 -2.12
CA GLY A 205 7.87 22.60 -1.20
C GLY A 205 7.29 23.83 -1.91
N VAL A 206 6.16 24.32 -1.40
CA VAL A 206 5.60 25.65 -1.71
C VAL A 206 5.34 26.37 -0.38
N ASP A 207 5.94 27.55 -0.22
CA ASP A 207 5.74 28.47 0.90
C ASP A 207 4.35 29.14 0.78
N THR A 208 3.48 28.92 1.75
CA THR A 208 2.09 29.44 1.77
C THR A 208 1.86 30.48 2.86
N THR A 209 2.91 31.13 3.39
CA THR A 209 2.79 32.10 4.50
C THR A 209 2.11 33.44 4.15
N ARG A 210 1.48 33.57 2.97
CA ARG A 210 0.66 34.73 2.61
C ARG A 210 -0.53 34.28 1.80
N ASP A 211 -1.68 34.18 2.45
CA ASP A 211 -2.97 34.69 1.97
C ASP A 211 -4.09 34.12 2.85
N THR A 212 -4.47 34.87 3.88
CA THR A 212 -5.74 34.69 4.57
C THR A 212 -6.47 36.02 4.62
N PRO A 213 -7.69 36.07 4.05
CA PRO A 213 -8.74 36.87 4.66
C PRO A 213 -10.02 36.05 4.94
N ASN A 214 -10.68 36.46 6.02
CA ASN A 214 -11.71 35.78 6.80
C ASN A 214 -13.15 35.81 6.24
N ALA A 215 -13.93 34.86 6.79
CA ALA A 215 -15.31 34.93 7.30
C ALA A 215 -16.48 35.26 6.35
N ASP A 216 -17.17 34.17 5.97
CA ASP A 216 -18.60 33.91 6.25
C ASP A 216 -19.34 33.33 5.03
N GLY A 217 -19.60 32.01 5.07
CA GLY A 217 -20.54 31.33 4.16
C GLY A 217 -20.27 29.85 3.81
N ASP A 218 -19.30 29.17 4.45
CA ASP A 218 -18.55 28.09 3.77
C ASP A 218 -19.01 26.64 4.03
N ALA A 219 -20.27 26.41 4.40
CA ALA A 219 -20.68 25.06 4.81
C ALA A 219 -21.14 24.13 3.67
N SER A 220 -21.72 24.67 2.60
CA SER A 220 -22.08 23.92 1.37
C SER A 220 -21.00 23.99 0.29
N ARG A 221 -20.11 24.96 0.40
CA ARG A 221 -19.10 25.31 -0.59
C ARG A 221 -17.79 24.54 -0.37
N ALA A 222 -17.33 24.40 0.88
CA ALA A 222 -16.24 23.48 1.23
C ALA A 222 -16.48 22.02 0.78
N ARG A 223 -17.73 21.49 0.85
CA ARG A 223 -18.00 20.11 0.38
C ARG A 223 -17.97 19.95 -1.14
N ALA A 224 -18.28 21.02 -1.89
CA ALA A 224 -18.16 21.03 -3.35
C ALA A 224 -16.69 21.22 -3.77
N VAL A 225 -15.94 22.03 -3.03
CA VAL A 225 -14.50 22.30 -3.22
C VAL A 225 -13.66 21.05 -2.90
N THR A 226 -13.90 20.34 -1.80
CA THR A 226 -13.17 19.11 -1.44
C THR A 226 -13.41 17.98 -2.45
N LYS A 227 -14.63 17.85 -2.99
CA LYS A 227 -14.92 16.87 -4.06
C LYS A 227 -14.31 17.27 -5.42
N HIS A 228 -13.85 18.52 -5.55
CA HIS A 228 -13.17 19.05 -6.73
C HIS A 228 -11.64 19.01 -6.61
N TYR A 229 -11.07 19.04 -5.40
CA TYR A 229 -9.63 18.88 -5.18
C TYR A 229 -9.12 17.48 -5.56
N ASP A 230 -9.91 16.43 -5.32
CA ASP A 230 -9.57 15.07 -5.77
C ASP A 230 -9.49 15.00 -7.31
N ASN A 231 -10.42 15.66 -8.02
CA ASN A 231 -10.44 15.71 -9.48
C ASN A 231 -9.38 16.65 -10.07
N ILE A 232 -9.01 17.73 -9.38
CA ILE A 232 -7.98 18.67 -9.84
C ILE A 232 -6.59 18.07 -9.62
N SER A 233 -6.34 17.36 -8.52
CA SER A 233 -5.08 16.63 -8.31
C SER A 233 -4.90 15.52 -9.36
N ASP A 234 -5.96 14.77 -9.67
CA ASP A 234 -5.94 13.76 -10.75
C ASP A 234 -5.76 14.37 -12.16
N TYR A 235 -6.25 15.59 -12.40
CA TYR A 235 -6.02 16.33 -13.65
C TYR A 235 -4.61 16.96 -13.72
N LEU A 236 -3.98 17.25 -12.57
CA LEU A 236 -2.64 17.82 -12.48
C LEU A 236 -1.53 16.74 -12.49
N LEU A 237 -1.82 15.50 -12.09
CA LEU A 237 -0.87 14.39 -12.08
C LEU A 237 -0.74 13.64 -13.41
N TYR A 238 -1.74 13.69 -14.29
CA TYR A 238 -1.66 13.08 -15.62
C TYR A 238 -1.59 14.16 -16.71
N GLY A 239 -0.38 14.39 -17.22
CA GLY A 239 -0.05 15.47 -18.14
C GLY A 239 -1.02 15.65 -19.31
N ALA A 240 -1.45 16.90 -19.50
CA ALA A 240 -1.77 17.44 -20.82
C ALA A 240 -0.68 18.47 -21.15
N SER A 241 -0.11 18.38 -22.34
CA SER A 241 0.96 19.24 -22.84
C SER A 241 0.52 20.67 -23.21
N ASP A 242 -0.72 21.07 -22.92
CA ASP A 242 -1.27 22.42 -23.18
C ASP A 242 -1.96 23.02 -21.94
N ARG A 243 -1.31 24.03 -21.37
CA ARG A 243 -1.76 24.79 -20.19
C ARG A 243 -3.03 25.59 -20.46
N SER A 244 -3.35 25.86 -21.72
CA SER A 244 -4.49 26.72 -22.09
C SER A 244 -5.84 26.02 -22.00
N GLU A 245 -5.86 24.75 -22.38
CA GLU A 245 -7.02 23.86 -22.23
C GLU A 245 -7.31 23.60 -20.74
N GLN A 246 -6.27 23.44 -19.91
CA GLN A 246 -6.41 23.25 -18.47
C GLN A 246 -7.11 24.44 -17.81
N ASP A 247 -6.66 25.67 -18.10
CA ASP A 247 -7.30 26.89 -17.58
C ASP A 247 -8.78 26.98 -18.00
N PHE A 248 -9.10 26.62 -19.25
CA PHE A 248 -10.45 26.65 -19.79
C PHE A 248 -11.40 25.66 -19.08
N HIS A 249 -10.99 24.40 -18.91
CA HIS A 249 -11.85 23.38 -18.27
C HIS A 249 -12.05 23.67 -16.78
N VAL A 250 -11.03 24.18 -16.10
CA VAL A 250 -11.17 24.66 -14.72
C VAL A 250 -12.19 25.80 -14.66
N CYS A 251 -12.12 26.77 -15.57
CA CYS A 251 -13.11 27.85 -15.62
C CYS A 251 -14.54 27.34 -15.88
N CYS A 252 -14.75 26.44 -16.86
CA CYS A 252 -16.08 25.89 -17.16
C CYS A 252 -16.69 25.21 -15.93
N ARG A 253 -15.93 24.36 -15.24
CA ARG A 253 -16.43 23.67 -14.05
C ARG A 253 -16.76 24.61 -12.91
N MET A 254 -15.92 25.63 -12.71
CA MET A 254 -16.16 26.61 -11.65
C MET A 254 -17.41 27.45 -11.94
N ILE A 255 -17.67 27.79 -13.21
CA ILE A 255 -18.89 28.51 -13.62
C ILE A 255 -20.14 27.62 -13.49
N GLU A 256 -20.08 26.33 -13.87
CA GLU A 256 -21.17 25.36 -13.68
C GLU A 256 -21.60 25.26 -12.21
N HIS A 257 -20.65 25.50 -11.31
CA HIS A 257 -20.84 25.45 -9.87
C HIS A 257 -21.04 26.84 -9.22
N GLY A 258 -21.23 27.89 -10.04
CA GLY A 258 -21.59 29.22 -9.58
C GLY A 258 -20.47 29.96 -8.84
N VAL A 259 -19.21 29.57 -9.05
CA VAL A 259 -18.05 30.24 -8.46
C VAL A 259 -17.80 31.57 -9.19
N PRO A 260 -17.67 32.70 -8.48
CA PRO A 260 -17.47 34.00 -9.09
C PRO A 260 -16.08 34.12 -9.73
N GLU A 261 -15.99 34.85 -10.84
CA GLU A 261 -14.78 35.07 -11.66
C GLU A 261 -13.52 35.37 -10.85
N SER A 262 -13.65 36.27 -9.87
CA SER A 262 -12.53 36.71 -9.03
C SER A 262 -11.89 35.58 -8.23
N GLU A 263 -12.66 34.56 -7.87
CA GLU A 263 -12.21 33.44 -7.04
C GLU A 263 -11.60 32.34 -7.90
N VAL A 264 -12.14 32.12 -9.10
CA VAL A 264 -11.55 31.18 -10.06
C VAL A 264 -10.17 31.66 -10.51
N TYR A 265 -10.01 32.97 -10.72
CA TYR A 265 -8.70 33.55 -11.03
C TYR A 265 -7.66 33.28 -9.95
N GLN A 266 -8.05 33.34 -8.67
CA GLN A 266 -7.15 33.07 -7.55
C GLN A 266 -6.77 31.59 -7.46
N LEU A 267 -7.71 30.70 -7.78
CA LEU A 267 -7.57 29.24 -7.68
C LEU A 267 -6.75 28.59 -8.82
N LEU A 268 -6.50 29.30 -9.93
CA LEU A 268 -5.61 28.78 -10.97
C LEU A 268 -4.18 28.59 -10.44
N ALA A 269 -3.50 27.52 -10.86
CA ALA A 269 -2.11 27.26 -10.45
C ALA A 269 -1.17 28.40 -10.88
N ASP A 270 -0.10 28.67 -10.12
CA ASP A 270 0.84 29.77 -10.42
C ASP A 270 1.55 29.64 -11.77
N ASN A 271 1.58 28.44 -12.34
CA ASN A 271 2.12 28.15 -13.67
C ASN A 271 1.07 28.26 -14.81
N SER A 272 -0.16 28.70 -14.50
CA SER A 272 -1.25 28.97 -15.45
C SER A 272 -0.87 30.04 -16.47
N ASN A 273 -1.35 29.94 -17.71
CA ASN A 273 -1.15 30.99 -18.70
C ASN A 273 -1.81 32.32 -18.29
N SER A 274 -2.80 32.26 -17.37
CA SER A 274 -3.40 33.43 -16.73
C SER A 274 -2.50 34.11 -15.68
N LYS A 275 -1.43 33.44 -15.23
CA LYS A 275 -0.54 33.92 -14.15
C LYS A 275 0.94 34.05 -14.53
N VAL A 276 1.38 33.50 -15.67
CA VAL A 276 2.82 33.45 -16.06
C VAL A 276 3.20 34.44 -17.18
N ASP A 277 2.25 34.95 -17.96
CA ASP A 277 2.53 35.90 -19.05
C ASP A 277 2.61 37.37 -18.58
N SER A 278 3.24 38.25 -19.38
CA SER A 278 3.40 39.68 -19.05
C SER A 278 2.08 40.33 -18.57
N PRO A 279 2.09 41.31 -17.65
CA PRO A 279 0.88 41.77 -16.95
C PRO A 279 -0.29 42.21 -17.84
N ASP A 280 -0.01 42.68 -19.06
CA ASP A 280 -1.02 43.09 -20.04
C ASP A 280 -1.51 41.93 -20.94
N ALA A 281 -0.72 40.87 -21.11
CA ALA A 281 -1.06 39.66 -21.87
C ALA A 281 -1.88 38.66 -21.04
N SER A 282 -1.56 38.51 -19.74
CA SER A 282 -2.24 37.62 -18.80
C SER A 282 -3.69 38.04 -18.51
N ARG A 283 -3.95 39.35 -18.37
CA ARG A 283 -5.33 39.88 -18.21
C ARG A 283 -6.20 39.63 -19.44
N ASN A 284 -5.67 39.88 -20.64
CA ASN A 284 -6.40 39.65 -21.89
C ASN A 284 -6.62 38.14 -22.16
N TYR A 285 -5.68 37.29 -21.76
CA TYR A 285 -5.83 35.84 -21.82
C TYR A 285 -6.90 35.35 -20.84
N TRP A 286 -6.82 35.75 -19.56
CA TRP A 286 -7.80 35.42 -18.53
C TRP A 286 -9.23 35.81 -18.95
N GLN A 287 -9.44 37.06 -19.37
CA GLN A 287 -10.77 37.53 -19.76
C GLN A 287 -11.35 36.69 -20.92
N ARG A 288 -10.52 36.31 -21.90
CA ARG A 288 -10.95 35.47 -23.04
C ARG A 288 -11.28 34.03 -22.61
N THR A 289 -10.47 33.44 -21.74
CA THR A 289 -10.68 32.09 -21.22
C THR A 289 -11.94 32.03 -20.36
N TRP A 290 -12.15 33.03 -19.51
CA TRP A 290 -13.35 33.18 -18.69
C TRP A 290 -14.61 33.41 -19.53
N ASP A 291 -14.57 34.34 -20.50
CA ASP A 291 -15.71 34.59 -21.39
C ASP A 291 -16.07 33.38 -22.26
N ARG A 292 -15.05 32.63 -22.74
CA ARG A 292 -15.24 31.36 -23.47
C ARG A 292 -15.92 30.33 -22.57
N ALA A 293 -15.51 30.22 -21.31
CA ALA A 293 -16.09 29.30 -20.34
C ALA A 293 -17.52 29.70 -19.94
N CYS A 294 -17.82 30.99 -19.74
CA CYS A 294 -19.18 31.46 -19.46
C CYS A 294 -20.16 31.13 -20.59
N LYS A 295 -19.73 31.26 -21.86
CA LYS A 295 -20.54 30.88 -23.02
C LYS A 295 -20.78 29.37 -23.09
N SER A 296 -19.79 28.56 -22.72
CA SER A 296 -19.88 27.11 -22.70
C SER A 296 -20.86 26.59 -21.65
N VAL A 297 -21.01 27.27 -20.51
CA VAL A 297 -21.84 26.81 -19.38
C VAL A 297 -23.29 27.32 -19.44
N GLY A 298 -23.50 28.50 -20.01
CA GLY A 298 -24.82 29.14 -20.09
C GLY A 298 -25.85 28.46 -20.98
N SER A 299 -25.53 27.36 -21.68
CA SER A 299 -26.48 26.59 -22.49
C SER A 299 -27.22 25.48 -21.73
N ASP A 300 -26.72 25.02 -20.57
CA ASP A 300 -27.14 23.74 -19.97
C ASP A 300 -27.88 23.84 -18.62
N ALA A 301 -28.19 25.04 -18.13
CA ALA A 301 -28.88 25.24 -16.85
C ALA A 301 -30.41 25.36 -17.01
N ASN A 302 -31.10 24.30 -17.44
CA ASN A 302 -32.56 24.15 -17.24
C ASN A 302 -33.06 22.72 -17.50
N THR A 303 -33.36 21.96 -16.44
CA THR A 303 -34.67 21.31 -16.18
C THR A 303 -34.59 20.29 -15.03
N GLU A 304 -35.24 20.60 -13.90
CA GLU A 304 -35.71 19.65 -12.88
C GLU A 304 -37.11 19.13 -13.29
N THR A 305 -37.36 17.81 -13.26
CA THR A 305 -38.56 17.14 -12.67
C THR A 305 -38.61 15.62 -12.98
N LEU A 306 -38.78 14.81 -11.94
CA LEU A 306 -39.50 13.51 -11.91
C LEU A 306 -40.55 13.66 -10.77
N PRO A 307 -41.73 12.97 -10.72
CA PRO A 307 -42.02 11.62 -11.26
C PRO A 307 -43.48 11.39 -11.79
N GLY A 308 -43.80 10.18 -12.30
CA GLY A 308 -45.14 9.58 -12.14
C GLY A 308 -45.79 8.81 -13.33
N GLU A 309 -46.09 7.52 -13.07
CA GLU A 309 -47.25 6.71 -13.55
C GLU A 309 -47.30 6.01 -14.95
N THR A 310 -47.08 4.68 -14.90
CA THR A 310 -47.86 3.52 -15.43
C THR A 310 -48.34 3.34 -16.90
N ARG A 311 -48.11 2.08 -17.36
CA ARG A 311 -48.78 1.24 -18.40
C ARG A 311 -48.44 1.55 -19.87
N SER A 312 -48.33 0.61 -20.82
CA SER A 312 -48.80 -0.78 -20.96
C SER A 312 -47.97 -1.60 -21.97
N ASP A 313 -48.14 -2.92 -21.91
CA ASP A 313 -47.70 -3.99 -22.82
C ASP A 313 -47.78 -3.73 -24.33
N GLY A 314 -46.92 -4.44 -25.10
CA GLY A 314 -47.21 -4.76 -26.51
C GLY A 314 -45.96 -5.06 -27.34
N GLY A 315 -45.62 -6.34 -27.51
CA GLY A 315 -44.40 -6.79 -28.20
C GLY A 315 -44.42 -6.77 -29.73
N VAL A 316 -43.31 -7.21 -30.31
CA VAL A 316 -43.14 -8.32 -31.29
C VAL A 316 -41.89 -8.08 -32.14
N ALA A 317 -41.00 -9.08 -32.13
CA ALA A 317 -39.91 -9.23 -33.07
C ALA A 317 -40.41 -9.67 -34.45
N THR A 318 -39.90 -9.06 -35.53
CA THR A 318 -39.91 -9.64 -36.88
C THR A 318 -38.66 -9.27 -37.69
N THR A 319 -37.78 -10.26 -37.83
CA THR A 319 -36.94 -10.68 -38.97
C THR A 319 -36.66 -9.76 -40.18
N ALA A 320 -35.37 -9.46 -40.34
CA ALA A 320 -34.48 -9.45 -41.53
C ALA A 320 -35.01 -9.37 -42.98
N SER A 321 -34.44 -8.45 -43.78
CA SER A 321 -33.70 -8.75 -45.03
C SER A 321 -33.11 -7.48 -45.70
N PRO A 322 -32.07 -7.61 -46.56
CA PRO A 322 -31.04 -6.60 -46.79
C PRO A 322 -31.36 -5.65 -47.94
N MET A 323 -31.02 -4.38 -47.78
CA MET A 323 -31.04 -3.39 -48.88
C MET A 323 -29.61 -3.02 -49.25
N ASN A 324 -29.21 -3.47 -50.44
CA ASN A 324 -28.07 -2.94 -51.18
C ASN A 324 -28.27 -1.44 -51.44
N GLY A 325 -27.27 -0.63 -51.07
CA GLY A 325 -27.12 0.80 -51.38
C GLY A 325 -25.63 1.16 -51.34
N PRO A 326 -25.19 2.16 -52.12
CA PRO A 326 -24.00 2.07 -52.95
C PRO A 326 -22.67 2.11 -52.18
N GLN A 327 -21.74 1.28 -52.63
CA GLN A 327 -20.31 1.36 -52.36
C GLN A 327 -19.79 2.72 -52.84
N ASN A 328 -19.64 3.67 -51.91
CA ASN A 328 -18.65 4.73 -52.04
C ASN A 328 -17.50 4.35 -51.13
N ALA A 329 -16.41 3.87 -51.74
CA ALA A 329 -15.11 3.83 -51.09
C ALA A 329 -14.73 5.27 -50.74
N VAL A 330 -14.84 5.63 -49.47
CA VAL A 330 -14.30 6.88 -48.94
C VAL A 330 -12.81 6.60 -48.69
N SER A 331 -11.96 7.23 -49.50
CA SER A 331 -10.53 7.34 -49.25
C SER A 331 -10.30 7.87 -47.83
N GLY A 332 -9.43 7.22 -47.05
CA GLY A 332 -9.04 7.63 -45.69
C GLY A 332 -8.94 9.15 -45.58
N GLY A 333 -9.85 9.72 -44.80
CA GLY A 333 -10.03 11.17 -44.73
C GLY A 333 -9.07 11.74 -43.70
N GLU A 334 -8.32 12.79 -44.02
CA GLU A 334 -7.60 13.51 -42.95
C GLU A 334 -8.61 14.06 -41.91
N TRP A 335 -8.18 14.21 -40.65
CA TRP A 335 -8.97 14.88 -39.60
C TRP A 335 -9.50 16.26 -40.03
N SER A 336 -8.78 16.94 -40.92
CA SER A 336 -9.20 18.20 -41.55
C SER A 336 -10.54 18.07 -42.29
N HIS A 337 -10.78 16.94 -42.97
CA HIS A 337 -12.02 16.66 -43.68
C HIS A 337 -13.16 16.36 -42.72
N VAL A 338 -12.91 15.54 -41.69
CA VAL A 338 -13.89 15.21 -40.66
C VAL A 338 -14.34 16.47 -39.92
N TYR A 339 -13.39 17.34 -39.54
CA TYR A 339 -13.69 18.64 -38.94
C TYR A 339 -14.60 19.49 -39.82
N GLN A 340 -14.30 19.61 -41.12
CA GLN A 340 -15.14 20.38 -42.04
C GLN A 340 -16.56 19.80 -42.17
N GLN A 341 -16.71 18.47 -42.16
CA GLN A 341 -18.03 17.84 -42.17
C GLN A 341 -18.83 18.22 -40.92
N TYR A 342 -18.21 18.20 -39.73
CA TYR A 342 -18.84 18.63 -38.49
C TYR A 342 -19.26 20.10 -38.50
N VAL A 343 -18.40 21.01 -38.96
CA VAL A 343 -18.68 22.45 -39.09
C VAL A 343 -19.81 22.71 -40.09
N SER A 344 -19.87 21.93 -41.18
CA SER A 344 -20.85 22.12 -42.25
C SER A 344 -22.23 21.53 -41.94
N ALA A 345 -22.33 20.63 -40.96
CA ALA A 345 -23.56 19.92 -40.64
C ALA A 345 -24.53 20.80 -39.84
N SER A 346 -25.78 20.86 -40.30
CA SER A 346 -26.81 21.70 -39.71
C SER A 346 -27.62 21.00 -38.60
N ASP A 347 -27.57 19.66 -38.54
CA ASP A 347 -28.22 18.86 -37.52
C ASP A 347 -27.44 17.57 -37.17
N ALA A 348 -27.95 16.79 -36.22
CA ALA A 348 -27.31 15.57 -35.74
C ALA A 348 -27.31 14.42 -36.77
N ASP A 349 -28.24 14.41 -37.72
CA ASP A 349 -28.34 13.40 -38.78
C ASP A 349 -27.28 13.65 -39.85
N GLU A 350 -27.03 14.91 -40.22
CA GLU A 350 -25.95 15.30 -41.13
C GLU A 350 -24.55 15.04 -40.56
N ARG A 351 -24.41 14.92 -39.23
CA ARG A 351 -23.14 14.58 -38.56
C ARG A 351 -22.82 13.08 -38.57
N LYS A 352 -23.74 12.19 -38.98
CA LYS A 352 -23.52 10.73 -38.98
C LYS A 352 -22.31 10.29 -39.82
N PRO A 353 -22.11 10.79 -41.06
CA PRO A 353 -20.92 10.45 -41.85
C PRO A 353 -19.63 10.93 -41.19
N ALA A 354 -19.65 12.10 -40.55
CA ALA A 354 -18.49 12.65 -39.85
C ALA A 354 -18.12 11.81 -38.61
N ARG A 355 -19.12 11.36 -37.83
CA ARG A 355 -18.90 10.40 -36.73
C ARG A 355 -18.28 9.10 -37.22
N PHE A 356 -18.82 8.53 -38.30
CA PHE A 356 -18.30 7.30 -38.87
C PHE A 356 -16.85 7.49 -39.33
N ALA A 357 -16.55 8.57 -40.06
CA ALA A 357 -15.20 8.87 -40.51
C ALA A 357 -14.23 9.10 -39.35
N ALA A 358 -14.66 9.77 -38.27
CA ALA A 358 -13.86 9.91 -37.06
C ALA A 358 -13.51 8.55 -36.43
N THR A 359 -14.48 7.63 -36.35
CA THR A 359 -14.25 6.28 -35.84
C THR A 359 -13.28 5.47 -36.70
N GLU A 360 -13.39 5.57 -38.02
CA GLU A 360 -12.48 4.88 -38.94
C GLU A 360 -11.05 5.40 -38.77
N LEU A 361 -10.84 6.72 -38.70
CA LEU A 361 -9.51 7.29 -38.45
C LEU A 361 -8.93 6.85 -37.11
N LEU A 362 -9.74 6.88 -36.05
CA LEU A 362 -9.30 6.39 -34.75
C LEU A 362 -8.91 4.91 -34.80
N SER A 363 -9.56 4.09 -35.64
CA SER A 363 -9.25 2.66 -35.78
C SER A 363 -8.06 2.39 -36.71
N GLU A 364 -7.78 3.29 -37.65
CA GLU A 364 -6.65 3.20 -38.58
C GLU A 364 -5.34 3.67 -37.93
N ASP A 365 -5.40 4.76 -37.16
CA ASP A 365 -4.21 5.41 -36.58
C ASP A 365 -3.81 4.84 -35.20
N HIS A 366 -4.73 4.14 -34.53
CA HIS A 366 -4.53 3.64 -33.16
C HIS A 366 -5.05 2.23 -32.97
N HIS A 367 -4.47 1.54 -31.98
CA HIS A 367 -4.86 0.17 -31.64
C HIS A 367 -5.67 0.14 -30.36
N TRP A 368 -6.83 -0.52 -30.42
CA TRP A 368 -7.80 -0.62 -29.33
C TRP A 368 -8.12 -2.08 -29.02
N ALA A 369 -8.55 -2.34 -27.79
CA ALA A 369 -9.05 -3.64 -27.37
C ALA A 369 -10.16 -3.43 -26.34
N ASN A 370 -11.39 -3.85 -26.65
CA ASN A 370 -12.53 -3.79 -25.73
C ASN A 370 -12.73 -5.16 -25.08
N LEU A 371 -12.50 -5.25 -23.78
CA LEU A 371 -12.62 -6.50 -23.05
C LEU A 371 -14.09 -6.85 -22.80
N GLU A 372 -14.58 -7.93 -23.40
CA GLU A 372 -16.00 -8.34 -23.37
C GLU A 372 -16.54 -8.47 -21.94
N GLU A 373 -15.72 -8.98 -21.01
CA GLU A 373 -16.13 -9.33 -19.65
C GLU A 373 -16.46 -8.12 -18.77
N ASN A 374 -15.91 -6.94 -19.09
CA ASN A 374 -16.13 -5.73 -18.30
C ASN A 374 -16.45 -4.47 -19.12
N ASP A 375 -16.53 -4.60 -20.46
CA ASP A 375 -16.80 -3.54 -21.43
C ASP A 375 -15.86 -2.32 -21.30
N VAL A 376 -14.62 -2.57 -20.88
CA VAL A 376 -13.57 -1.55 -20.77
C VAL A 376 -12.78 -1.49 -22.07
N LEU A 377 -12.70 -0.28 -22.65
CA LEU A 377 -11.88 0.01 -23.82
C LEU A 377 -10.43 0.31 -23.40
N TYR A 378 -9.52 -0.56 -23.81
CA TYR A 378 -8.08 -0.40 -23.66
C TYR A 378 -7.49 0.31 -24.89
N GLY A 379 -6.50 1.18 -24.65
CA GLY A 379 -5.68 1.80 -25.67
C GLY A 379 -4.26 1.27 -25.62
N TYR A 380 -3.66 1.05 -26.79
CA TYR A 380 -2.27 0.59 -26.90
C TYR A 380 -1.27 1.71 -26.63
N ASP A 381 -0.34 1.46 -25.72
CA ASP A 381 0.83 2.29 -25.43
C ASP A 381 2.02 1.75 -26.25
N SER A 382 2.37 2.45 -27.34
CA SER A 382 3.44 2.03 -28.24
C SER A 382 4.83 2.13 -27.61
N ASP A 383 5.02 2.99 -26.61
CA ASP A 383 6.31 3.16 -25.94
C ASP A 383 6.58 1.97 -25.01
N ARG A 384 5.55 1.44 -24.38
CA ARG A 384 5.64 0.28 -23.47
C ARG A 384 5.27 -1.05 -24.12
N GLY A 385 4.62 -1.04 -25.27
CA GLY A 385 4.17 -2.23 -25.99
C GLY A 385 2.99 -2.96 -25.35
N ILE A 386 2.14 -2.26 -24.57
CA ILE A 386 1.05 -2.86 -23.79
C ILE A 386 -0.28 -2.13 -23.94
N TYR A 387 -1.38 -2.80 -23.67
CA TYR A 387 -2.71 -2.22 -23.57
C TYR A 387 -3.00 -1.75 -22.15
N GLN A 388 -3.52 -0.52 -22.02
CA GLN A 388 -3.90 0.07 -20.74
C GLN A 388 -5.39 0.47 -20.76
N PRO A 389 -6.09 0.47 -19.60
CA PRO A 389 -7.51 0.83 -19.51
C PRO A 389 -7.73 2.36 -19.63
N THR A 390 -7.05 3.00 -20.58
CA THR A 390 -7.07 4.43 -20.86
C THR A 390 -7.74 4.75 -22.19
N GLY A 391 -8.34 3.77 -22.87
CA GLY A 391 -8.85 3.92 -24.24
C GLY A 391 -9.88 5.05 -24.38
N GLU A 392 -10.86 5.13 -23.47
CA GLU A 392 -11.84 6.23 -23.48
C GLU A 392 -11.19 7.61 -23.28
N LYS A 393 -10.16 7.69 -22.44
CA LYS A 393 -9.40 8.92 -22.20
C LYS A 393 -8.67 9.34 -23.48
N GLN A 394 -7.95 8.41 -24.12
CA GLN A 394 -7.22 8.67 -25.36
C GLN A 394 -8.15 9.11 -26.49
N VAL A 395 -9.29 8.41 -26.69
CA VAL A 395 -10.30 8.79 -27.68
C VAL A 395 -10.79 10.22 -27.44
N ARG A 396 -11.07 10.59 -26.18
CA ARG A 396 -11.49 11.95 -25.84
C ARG A 396 -10.41 12.97 -26.21
N GLU A 397 -9.16 12.72 -25.88
CA GLU A 397 -8.04 13.62 -26.19
C GLU A 397 -7.87 13.82 -27.70
N LEU A 398 -7.95 12.74 -28.48
CA LEU A 398 -7.88 12.77 -29.94
C LEU A 398 -9.05 13.52 -30.57
N LEU A 399 -10.27 13.33 -30.07
CA LEU A 399 -11.44 14.07 -30.54
C LEU A 399 -11.33 15.57 -30.19
N VAL A 400 -10.85 15.93 -29.00
CA VAL A 400 -10.60 17.35 -28.64
C VAL A 400 -9.55 17.97 -29.57
N ALA A 401 -8.42 17.30 -29.77
CA ALA A 401 -7.32 17.80 -30.59
C ALA A 401 -7.75 18.05 -32.05
N ASN A 402 -8.59 17.16 -32.60
CA ASN A 402 -8.94 17.19 -34.02
C ASN A 402 -10.29 17.85 -34.33
N LEU A 403 -11.29 17.71 -33.45
CA LEU A 403 -12.66 18.22 -33.66
C LEU A 403 -12.98 19.47 -32.83
N ARG A 404 -12.16 19.80 -31.82
CA ARG A 404 -12.33 20.98 -30.96
C ARG A 404 -13.72 21.01 -30.30
N GLU A 405 -14.46 22.11 -30.47
CA GLU A 405 -15.80 22.31 -29.90
C GLU A 405 -16.94 21.80 -30.80
N GLU A 406 -16.62 21.18 -31.95
CA GLU A 406 -17.64 20.83 -32.96
C GLU A 406 -18.40 19.53 -32.66
N TYR A 407 -17.91 18.72 -31.71
CA TYR A 407 -18.57 17.50 -31.24
C TYR A 407 -19.10 17.67 -29.81
N ASN A 408 -20.18 16.97 -29.48
CA ASN A 408 -20.79 16.95 -28.16
C ASN A 408 -20.66 15.58 -27.49
N ARG A 409 -21.16 15.50 -26.26
CA ARG A 409 -21.13 14.28 -25.42
C ARG A 409 -21.80 13.07 -26.10
N THR A 410 -22.93 13.27 -26.77
CA THR A 410 -23.69 12.20 -27.45
C THR A 410 -22.88 11.63 -28.61
N GLU A 411 -22.27 12.48 -29.44
CA GLU A 411 -21.44 12.02 -30.55
C GLU A 411 -20.21 11.26 -30.06
N LYS A 412 -19.58 11.72 -28.97
CA LYS A 412 -18.49 10.98 -28.32
C LYS A 412 -18.94 9.59 -27.86
N SER A 413 -20.09 9.49 -27.20
CA SER A 413 -20.63 8.20 -26.76
C SER A 413 -20.89 7.26 -27.94
N GLU A 414 -21.47 7.76 -29.04
CA GLU A 414 -21.67 6.95 -30.25
C GLU A 414 -20.36 6.48 -30.89
N ILE A 415 -19.31 7.31 -30.89
CA ILE A 415 -17.97 6.92 -31.37
C ILE A 415 -17.36 5.84 -30.47
N LEU A 416 -17.47 6.01 -29.15
CA LEU A 416 -16.97 5.01 -28.18
C LEU A 416 -17.69 3.67 -28.33
N ASP A 417 -19.02 3.66 -28.41
CA ASP A 417 -19.80 2.44 -28.61
C ASP A 417 -19.42 1.72 -29.90
N GLN A 418 -19.17 2.50 -30.95
CA GLN A 418 -18.69 2.01 -32.24
C GLN A 418 -17.26 1.45 -32.20
N LEU A 419 -16.36 2.02 -31.41
CA LEU A 419 -15.01 1.48 -31.20
C LEU A 419 -15.07 0.18 -30.38
N ARG A 420 -15.84 0.17 -29.29
CA ARG A 420 -16.04 -1.03 -28.46
C ARG A 420 -16.53 -2.22 -29.29
N GLY A 421 -17.55 -1.99 -30.12
CA GLY A 421 -18.11 -3.03 -30.98
C GLY A 421 -17.20 -3.50 -32.13
N ARG A 422 -16.22 -2.69 -32.57
CA ARG A 422 -15.26 -3.07 -33.62
C ARG A 422 -14.06 -3.85 -33.07
N HIS A 423 -13.65 -3.54 -31.84
CA HIS A 423 -12.40 -4.01 -31.25
C HIS A 423 -12.63 -4.95 -30.06
N THR A 424 -13.74 -5.70 -30.05
CA THR A 424 -14.06 -6.63 -28.96
C THR A 424 -13.09 -7.81 -28.93
N VAL A 425 -12.56 -8.08 -27.74
CA VAL A 425 -11.67 -9.20 -27.43
C VAL A 425 -12.09 -9.85 -26.12
N SER A 426 -11.87 -11.15 -25.99
CA SER A 426 -12.08 -11.90 -24.75
C SER A 426 -10.85 -11.83 -23.83
N GLN A 427 -11.03 -12.15 -22.56
CA GLN A 427 -9.94 -12.24 -21.59
C GLN A 427 -8.88 -13.28 -21.99
N ASP A 428 -9.29 -14.38 -22.65
CA ASP A 428 -8.38 -15.45 -23.09
C ASP A 428 -7.49 -15.03 -24.29
N GLU A 429 -7.90 -14.01 -25.04
CA GLU A 429 -7.12 -13.42 -26.13
C GLU A 429 -6.13 -12.36 -25.63
N MET A 430 -6.35 -11.82 -24.43
CA MET A 430 -5.51 -10.81 -23.80
C MET A 430 -4.36 -11.44 -23.01
N GLY A 431 -3.28 -10.68 -22.83
CA GLY A 431 -2.16 -11.06 -21.98
C GLY A 431 -0.94 -11.63 -22.72
N GLY A 432 -0.99 -11.78 -24.05
CA GLY A 432 0.18 -12.17 -24.82
C GLY A 432 0.23 -13.61 -25.30
N PRO A 433 0.88 -13.87 -26.44
CA PRO A 433 1.17 -15.24 -26.88
C PRO A 433 2.30 -15.87 -26.07
N ALA A 434 2.16 -17.16 -25.74
CA ALA A 434 3.24 -18.12 -25.42
C ALA A 434 4.40 -17.54 -24.57
N ASP A 435 5.52 -18.18 -24.33
CA ASP A 435 6.85 -17.87 -24.90
C ASP A 435 7.26 -16.41 -25.25
N HIS A 436 6.44 -15.37 -25.12
CA HIS A 436 6.83 -13.98 -25.37
C HIS A 436 6.79 -13.13 -24.11
N ILE A 437 7.88 -12.43 -23.85
CA ILE A 437 8.05 -11.56 -22.67
C ILE A 437 8.19 -10.12 -23.16
N PRO A 438 7.16 -9.27 -23.02
CA PRO A 438 7.29 -7.84 -23.29
C PRO A 438 8.30 -7.21 -22.33
N VAL A 439 9.24 -6.46 -22.89
CA VAL A 439 10.30 -5.71 -22.21
C VAL A 439 10.29 -4.28 -22.73
N ARG A 440 10.94 -3.35 -22.03
CA ARG A 440 10.89 -1.93 -22.39
C ARG A 440 11.25 -1.60 -23.85
N ASN A 441 12.19 -2.34 -24.44
CA ASN A 441 12.68 -2.12 -25.80
C ASN A 441 12.15 -3.14 -26.84
N GLY A 442 11.09 -3.89 -26.54
CA GLY A 442 10.47 -4.83 -27.49
C GLY A 442 9.86 -6.06 -26.83
N VAL A 443 9.87 -7.18 -27.52
CA VAL A 443 9.34 -8.45 -27.02
C VAL A 443 10.41 -9.53 -27.14
N VAL A 444 10.82 -10.10 -26.01
CA VAL A 444 11.77 -11.22 -26.00
C VAL A 444 10.99 -12.52 -26.14
N ARG A 445 11.15 -13.18 -27.29
CA ARG A 445 10.69 -14.56 -27.45
C ARG A 445 11.68 -15.51 -26.80
N VAL A 446 11.21 -16.28 -25.82
CA VAL A 446 12.03 -17.21 -25.03
C VAL A 446 11.78 -18.66 -25.43
N GLN A 447 12.85 -19.35 -25.80
CA GLN A 447 12.85 -20.78 -26.05
C GLN A 447 13.90 -21.46 -25.16
N PRO A 448 13.80 -22.78 -24.90
CA PRO A 448 14.76 -23.47 -24.05
C PRO A 448 16.22 -23.36 -24.52
N GLN A 449 16.48 -23.04 -25.80
CA GLN A 449 17.83 -22.90 -26.36
C GLN A 449 18.09 -21.55 -27.07
N GLY A 450 17.18 -20.57 -26.97
CA GLY A 450 17.32 -19.31 -27.70
C GLY A 450 16.51 -18.17 -27.12
N LEU A 451 16.99 -16.95 -27.37
CA LEU A 451 16.30 -15.70 -27.10
C LEU A 451 16.30 -14.92 -28.41
N GLU A 452 15.18 -14.30 -28.74
CA GLU A 452 15.03 -13.45 -29.93
C GLU A 452 14.26 -12.18 -29.52
N LEU A 453 14.87 -11.01 -29.72
CA LEU A 453 14.20 -9.73 -29.52
C LEU A 453 13.44 -9.36 -30.79
N GLN A 454 12.15 -9.09 -30.63
CA GLN A 454 11.25 -8.62 -31.69
C GLN A 454 10.75 -7.22 -31.35
N GLU A 455 10.29 -6.48 -32.36
CA GLU A 455 9.62 -5.20 -32.16
C GLU A 455 8.30 -5.41 -31.41
N HIS A 456 7.85 -4.35 -30.73
CA HIS A 456 6.52 -4.31 -30.14
C HIS A 456 5.46 -4.53 -31.21
N ASN A 457 4.49 -5.39 -30.92
CA ASN A 457 3.37 -5.67 -31.82
C ASN A 457 2.05 -5.58 -31.04
N PRO A 458 1.14 -4.65 -31.39
CA PRO A 458 -0.17 -4.54 -30.76
C PRO A 458 -1.02 -5.80 -30.92
N GLU A 459 -0.81 -6.61 -31.95
CA GLU A 459 -1.53 -7.87 -32.11
C GLU A 459 -1.22 -8.90 -31.00
N HIS A 460 -0.16 -8.69 -30.21
CA HIS A 460 0.13 -9.55 -29.06
C HIS A 460 -0.79 -9.29 -27.86
N LEU A 461 -1.48 -8.15 -27.76
CA LEU A 461 -2.46 -7.87 -26.69
C LEU A 461 -1.90 -7.99 -25.25
N PHE A 462 -0.62 -7.68 -25.04
CA PHE A 462 -0.02 -7.68 -23.69
C PHE A 462 -0.67 -6.64 -22.78
N LEU A 463 -0.84 -6.99 -21.51
CA LEU A 463 -1.41 -6.13 -20.46
C LEU A 463 -0.35 -5.61 -19.47
N GLY A 464 0.83 -6.22 -19.48
CA GLY A 464 1.95 -5.88 -18.61
C GLY A 464 3.26 -6.09 -19.36
N SER A 465 4.30 -5.37 -18.94
CA SER A 465 5.65 -5.44 -19.51
C SER A 465 6.67 -5.34 -18.39
N VAL A 466 7.79 -6.03 -18.57
CA VAL A 466 9.01 -5.86 -17.78
C VAL A 466 9.54 -4.44 -17.98
N GLU A 467 9.96 -3.78 -16.90
CA GLU A 467 10.48 -2.40 -16.93
C GLU A 467 11.93 -2.33 -17.46
N ALA A 468 12.71 -3.40 -17.28
CA ALA A 468 14.07 -3.48 -17.79
C ALA A 468 14.14 -3.66 -19.32
N GLU A 469 15.17 -3.08 -19.94
CA GLU A 469 15.50 -3.32 -21.35
C GLU A 469 16.30 -4.61 -21.52
N TYR A 470 16.04 -5.35 -22.59
CA TYR A 470 16.85 -6.50 -22.98
C TYR A 470 18.04 -6.05 -23.83
N ASP A 471 19.25 -6.21 -23.28
CA ASP A 471 20.52 -6.05 -23.99
C ASP A 471 21.32 -7.35 -23.85
N PRO A 472 21.54 -8.14 -24.92
CA PRO A 472 22.30 -9.38 -24.88
C PRO A 472 23.73 -9.25 -24.32
N GLY A 473 24.31 -8.05 -24.36
CA GLY A 473 25.65 -7.76 -23.85
C GLY A 473 25.69 -7.29 -22.40
N ALA A 474 24.54 -6.99 -21.78
CA ALA A 474 24.49 -6.47 -20.42
C ALA A 474 24.88 -7.53 -19.38
N GLU A 475 25.74 -7.15 -18.45
CA GLU A 475 26.18 -7.97 -17.33
C GLU A 475 25.67 -7.41 -15.99
N CYS A 476 25.68 -8.24 -14.95
CA CYS A 476 25.28 -7.87 -13.59
C CYS A 476 26.31 -8.34 -12.54
N PRO A 477 27.59 -7.90 -12.65
CA PRO A 477 28.64 -8.36 -11.75
C PRO A 477 28.37 -8.02 -10.29
N GLN A 478 27.86 -6.83 -9.96
CA GLN A 478 27.58 -6.44 -8.57
C GLN A 478 26.44 -7.26 -7.98
N PHE A 479 25.38 -7.51 -8.75
CA PHE A 479 24.28 -8.39 -8.34
C PHE A 479 24.76 -9.83 -8.09
N ARG A 480 25.62 -10.36 -8.98
CA ARG A 480 26.17 -11.72 -8.84
C ARG A 480 27.09 -11.84 -7.63
N ASP A 481 27.89 -10.82 -7.35
CA ASP A 481 28.78 -10.76 -6.20
C ASP A 481 27.98 -10.65 -4.90
N PHE A 482 27.00 -9.75 -4.84
CA PHE A 482 26.03 -9.67 -3.74
C PHE A 482 25.40 -11.05 -3.43
N LEU A 483 24.89 -11.74 -4.45
CA LEU A 483 24.30 -13.07 -4.28
C LEU A 483 25.29 -14.12 -3.80
N ARG A 484 26.56 -14.05 -4.21
CA ARG A 484 27.61 -14.95 -3.76
C ARG A 484 27.90 -14.75 -2.27
N ASP A 485 27.83 -13.52 -1.79
CA ASP A 485 28.11 -13.15 -0.42
C ASP A 485 26.96 -13.56 0.51
N VAL A 486 25.71 -13.26 0.14
CA VAL A 486 24.53 -13.53 1.00
C VAL A 486 23.95 -14.94 0.85
N VAL A 487 24.25 -15.65 -0.25
CA VAL A 487 23.83 -17.05 -0.48
C VAL A 487 25.06 -17.91 -0.83
N PRO A 488 25.74 -18.53 0.15
CA PRO A 488 27.01 -19.24 -0.07
C PRO A 488 26.89 -20.49 -0.95
N ARG A 489 25.74 -21.17 -0.93
CA ARG A 489 25.51 -22.42 -1.68
C ARG A 489 25.16 -22.15 -3.13
N GLY A 490 25.98 -22.67 -4.06
CA GLY A 490 25.77 -22.50 -5.50
C GLY A 490 24.46 -23.12 -6.02
N SER A 491 23.96 -24.20 -5.40
CA SER A 491 22.66 -24.79 -5.76
C SER A 491 21.50 -23.87 -5.41
N ASP A 492 21.58 -23.17 -4.28
CA ASP A 492 20.54 -22.23 -3.85
C ASP A 492 20.56 -20.95 -4.72
N ARG A 493 21.75 -20.48 -5.13
CA ARG A 493 21.86 -19.40 -6.13
C ARG A 493 21.24 -19.76 -7.48
N LYS A 494 21.44 -21.00 -7.95
CA LYS A 494 20.80 -21.48 -9.19
C LYS A 494 19.27 -21.57 -9.06
N LYS A 495 18.77 -21.99 -7.90
CA LYS A 495 17.34 -22.04 -7.57
C LYS A 495 16.72 -20.65 -7.55
N LEU A 496 17.40 -19.67 -6.96
CA LEU A 496 16.98 -18.25 -7.01
C LEU A 496 16.92 -17.74 -8.44
N GLN A 497 17.95 -18.02 -9.25
CA GLN A 497 17.97 -17.64 -10.67
C GLN A 497 16.81 -18.24 -11.45
N GLU A 498 16.54 -19.54 -11.25
CA GLU A 498 15.43 -20.22 -11.92
C GLU A 498 14.08 -19.65 -11.48
N TYR A 499 13.90 -19.34 -10.19
CA TYR A 499 12.65 -18.79 -9.70
C TYR A 499 12.44 -17.35 -10.12
N ALA A 500 13.49 -16.53 -10.13
CA ALA A 500 13.45 -15.19 -10.69
C ALA A 500 13.17 -15.24 -12.21
N GLY A 501 13.75 -16.18 -12.95
CA GLY A 501 13.35 -16.42 -14.33
C GLY A 501 11.89 -16.88 -14.47
N TYR A 502 11.41 -17.69 -13.53
CA TYR A 502 10.04 -18.18 -13.54
C TYR A 502 9.01 -17.06 -13.39
N THR A 503 9.32 -15.95 -12.73
CA THR A 503 8.39 -14.79 -12.67
C THR A 503 8.08 -14.19 -14.04
N LEU A 504 8.97 -14.36 -15.03
CA LEU A 504 8.76 -13.92 -16.41
C LEU A 504 7.82 -14.85 -17.21
N HIS A 505 7.52 -16.06 -16.70
CA HIS A 505 6.68 -17.06 -17.37
C HIS A 505 5.19 -16.72 -17.23
N HIS A 506 4.77 -15.51 -17.58
CA HIS A 506 3.46 -14.95 -17.23
C HIS A 506 2.24 -15.71 -17.79
N TRP A 507 2.44 -16.54 -18.82
CA TRP A 507 1.40 -17.35 -19.46
C TRP A 507 1.03 -18.65 -18.73
N GLY A 508 1.58 -18.91 -17.53
CA GLY A 508 1.14 -20.07 -16.74
C GLY A 508 1.97 -20.42 -15.50
N LEU A 509 1.54 -21.48 -14.81
CA LEU A 509 2.18 -22.01 -13.59
C LEU A 509 2.63 -23.49 -13.69
N PRO A 510 3.38 -23.92 -14.73
CA PRO A 510 3.67 -25.34 -14.99
C PRO A 510 4.47 -26.07 -13.89
N TYR A 511 5.10 -25.36 -12.95
CA TYR A 511 5.90 -25.97 -11.90
C TYR A 511 5.22 -25.98 -10.52
N HIS A 512 4.13 -25.22 -10.34
CA HIS A 512 3.33 -25.20 -9.12
C HIS A 512 4.18 -24.94 -7.84
N LYS A 513 5.06 -23.90 -7.87
CA LYS A 513 5.98 -23.57 -6.77
C LYS A 513 5.84 -22.12 -6.28
N ALA A 514 5.98 -21.93 -4.98
CA ALA A 514 6.19 -20.66 -4.27
C ALA A 514 7.59 -20.64 -3.63
N LEU A 515 8.27 -19.48 -3.64
CA LEU A 515 9.60 -19.30 -3.07
C LEU A 515 9.51 -18.63 -1.70
N PHE A 516 10.18 -19.22 -0.71
CA PHE A 516 10.34 -18.69 0.64
C PHE A 516 11.82 -18.47 0.95
N LEU A 517 12.17 -17.22 1.20
CA LEU A 517 13.48 -16.78 1.64
C LEU A 517 13.49 -16.71 3.17
N VAL A 518 14.44 -17.38 3.79
CA VAL A 518 14.51 -17.47 5.26
C VAL A 518 15.87 -17.07 5.78
N GLY A 519 15.93 -16.34 6.88
CA GLY A 519 17.18 -15.86 7.46
C GLY A 519 16.97 -14.70 8.42
N PRO A 520 17.99 -14.27 9.17
CA PRO A 520 17.86 -13.18 10.13
C PRO A 520 17.59 -11.82 9.45
N THR A 521 17.23 -10.81 10.24
CA THR A 521 17.09 -9.43 9.76
C THR A 521 18.40 -8.95 9.12
N ALA A 522 18.28 -8.13 8.08
CA ALA A 522 19.39 -7.57 7.31
C ALA A 522 20.36 -8.63 6.74
N SER A 523 19.82 -9.76 6.25
CA SER A 523 20.57 -10.80 5.56
C SER A 523 20.63 -10.64 4.03
N GLY A 524 20.02 -9.59 3.46
CA GLY A 524 19.95 -9.37 2.02
C GLY A 524 18.70 -9.92 1.31
N LYS A 525 17.73 -10.49 2.05
CA LYS A 525 16.48 -11.02 1.46
C LYS A 525 15.69 -9.94 0.71
N SER A 526 15.43 -8.80 1.35
CA SER A 526 14.67 -7.70 0.76
C SER A 526 15.39 -7.14 -0.47
N THR A 527 16.70 -6.85 -0.37
CA THR A 527 17.52 -6.39 -1.52
C THR A 527 17.39 -7.31 -2.74
N PHE A 528 17.40 -8.64 -2.55
CA PHE A 528 17.15 -9.57 -3.66
C PHE A 528 15.73 -9.42 -4.23
N LEU A 529 14.69 -9.45 -3.39
CA LEU A 529 13.30 -9.32 -3.84
C LEU A 529 13.05 -7.99 -4.55
N ASP A 530 13.56 -6.90 -4.00
CA ASP A 530 13.40 -5.54 -4.54
C ASP A 530 14.13 -5.38 -5.88
N THR A 531 15.30 -6.01 -6.06
CA THR A 531 16.00 -6.01 -7.36
C THR A 531 15.18 -6.75 -8.43
N ILE A 532 14.63 -7.93 -8.11
CA ILE A 532 13.78 -8.67 -9.07
C ILE A 532 12.48 -7.91 -9.35
N ARG A 533 11.88 -7.30 -8.32
CA ARG A 533 10.70 -6.45 -8.46
C ARG A 533 10.96 -5.25 -9.38
N ALA A 534 12.13 -4.63 -9.27
CA ALA A 534 12.54 -3.51 -10.12
C ALA A 534 12.73 -3.92 -11.58
N VAL A 535 13.25 -5.13 -11.85
CA VAL A 535 13.29 -5.66 -13.23
C VAL A 535 11.87 -5.77 -13.80
N LEU A 536 10.94 -6.36 -13.05
CA LEU A 536 9.56 -6.60 -13.50
C LEU A 536 8.72 -5.32 -13.66
N GLY A 537 8.93 -4.32 -12.80
CA GLY A 537 8.13 -3.08 -12.80
C GLY A 537 6.84 -3.18 -11.98
N SER A 538 6.25 -2.02 -11.66
CA SER A 538 5.07 -1.94 -10.77
C SER A 538 3.77 -2.41 -11.42
N ASN A 539 3.69 -2.46 -12.75
CA ASN A 539 2.53 -2.86 -13.54
C ASN A 539 2.30 -4.38 -13.58
N THR A 540 3.27 -5.20 -13.18
CA THR A 540 3.20 -6.67 -13.25
C THR A 540 3.28 -7.34 -11.87
N VAL A 541 3.32 -6.57 -10.78
CA VAL A 541 3.61 -7.08 -9.43
C VAL A 541 2.59 -6.62 -8.40
N VAL A 542 2.34 -7.50 -7.42
CA VAL A 542 1.52 -7.20 -6.23
C VAL A 542 2.26 -7.56 -4.94
N SER A 543 1.68 -7.19 -3.80
CA SER A 543 2.27 -7.40 -2.49
C SER A 543 1.25 -7.89 -1.46
N LEU A 544 1.01 -9.19 -1.48
CA LEU A 544 0.12 -9.91 -0.58
C LEU A 544 0.91 -10.98 0.20
N THR A 545 0.60 -11.14 1.48
CA THR A 545 1.05 -12.25 2.34
C THR A 545 0.29 -13.53 1.99
N PRO A 546 0.80 -14.73 2.36
CA PRO A 546 0.04 -15.97 2.26
C PRO A 546 -1.32 -15.90 2.97
N GLN A 547 -1.40 -15.19 4.09
CA GLN A 547 -2.62 -15.04 4.88
C GLN A 547 -3.64 -14.15 4.14
N GLU A 548 -3.23 -13.00 3.61
CA GLU A 548 -4.10 -12.12 2.81
C GLU A 548 -4.64 -12.86 1.58
N LEU A 549 -3.78 -13.58 0.86
CA LEU A 549 -4.16 -14.39 -0.31
C LEU A 549 -5.27 -15.41 -0.02
N THR A 550 -5.26 -15.99 1.17
CA THR A 550 -6.18 -17.07 1.55
C THR A 550 -7.40 -16.59 2.35
N GLY A 551 -7.31 -15.42 3.00
CA GLY A 551 -8.30 -14.96 3.98
C GLY A 551 -9.06 -13.71 3.58
N GLU A 552 -8.52 -12.87 2.69
CA GLU A 552 -9.14 -11.59 2.34
C GLU A 552 -10.00 -11.69 1.08
N ARG A 553 -11.23 -11.19 1.19
CA ARG A 553 -12.25 -11.24 0.13
C ARG A 553 -11.81 -10.58 -1.18
N PHE A 554 -11.00 -9.53 -1.11
CA PHE A 554 -10.64 -8.71 -2.27
C PHE A 554 -9.21 -8.96 -2.79
N ALA A 555 -8.35 -9.62 -2.00
CA ALA A 555 -6.95 -9.86 -2.36
C ALA A 555 -6.79 -10.67 -3.66
N GLY A 556 -7.69 -11.63 -3.90
CA GLY A 556 -7.69 -12.42 -5.13
C GLY A 556 -7.86 -11.58 -6.40
N ALA A 557 -8.49 -10.41 -6.34
CA ALA A 557 -8.65 -9.52 -7.50
C ALA A 557 -7.34 -8.81 -7.88
N GLU A 558 -6.41 -8.61 -6.96
CA GLU A 558 -5.11 -8.00 -7.25
C GLU A 558 -4.20 -8.95 -8.04
N LEU A 559 -4.37 -10.27 -7.85
CA LEU A 559 -3.64 -11.28 -8.64
C LEU A 559 -4.03 -11.28 -10.12
N PHE A 560 -5.14 -10.65 -10.49
CA PHE A 560 -5.56 -10.56 -11.88
C PHE A 560 -4.52 -9.82 -12.71
N GLN A 561 -4.03 -10.49 -13.77
CA GLN A 561 -2.99 -9.97 -14.70
C GLN A 561 -1.60 -9.74 -14.07
N SER A 562 -1.40 -10.10 -12.80
CA SER A 562 -0.11 -9.99 -12.11
C SER A 562 0.80 -11.17 -12.42
N TRP A 563 2.08 -10.89 -12.68
CA TRP A 563 3.10 -11.90 -12.99
C TRP A 563 3.79 -12.43 -11.73
N ALA A 564 3.89 -11.60 -10.69
CA ALA A 564 4.52 -11.99 -9.44
C ALA A 564 3.92 -11.27 -8.23
N ASN A 565 4.02 -11.94 -7.08
CA ASN A 565 3.62 -11.43 -5.78
C ASN A 565 4.83 -11.43 -4.85
N PHE A 566 5.22 -10.27 -4.35
CA PHE A 566 6.39 -10.09 -3.48
C PHE A 566 5.97 -9.66 -2.08
N ARG A 567 6.51 -10.30 -1.06
CA ARG A 567 6.39 -9.80 0.32
C ARG A 567 7.73 -9.89 1.06
N ASN A 568 8.24 -8.75 1.51
CA ASN A 568 9.54 -8.63 2.16
C ASN A 568 9.56 -9.14 3.61
N ASP A 569 8.40 -9.16 4.27
CA ASP A 569 8.24 -9.78 5.59
C ASP A 569 6.84 -10.37 5.71
N ILE A 570 6.75 -11.69 5.90
CA ILE A 570 5.49 -12.39 6.17
C ILE A 570 5.34 -12.61 7.67
N PRO A 571 4.10 -12.48 8.21
CA PRO A 571 3.86 -12.74 9.62
C PRO A 571 4.09 -14.23 9.94
N SER A 572 4.57 -14.50 11.14
CA SER A 572 4.77 -15.87 11.65
C SER A 572 3.45 -16.56 12.08
N SER A 573 2.30 -15.91 11.83
CA SER A 573 0.97 -16.45 12.16
C SER A 573 0.61 -17.63 11.27
N LEU A 574 -0.16 -18.58 11.82
CA LEU A 574 -0.61 -19.78 11.12
C LEU A 574 -1.26 -19.44 9.77
N ILE A 575 -0.85 -20.15 8.71
CA ILE A 575 -1.59 -20.16 7.44
C ILE A 575 -2.82 -21.07 7.64
N THR A 576 -3.99 -20.45 7.82
CA THR A 576 -5.22 -21.17 8.21
C THR A 576 -5.88 -21.93 7.08
N ASP A 577 -5.72 -21.49 5.82
CA ASP A 577 -6.30 -22.15 4.66
C ASP A 577 -5.21 -22.53 3.66
N THR A 578 -4.53 -23.65 3.93
CA THR A 578 -3.55 -24.21 3.00
C THR A 578 -4.20 -24.72 1.72
N GLY A 579 -5.53 -24.96 1.70
CA GLY A 579 -6.28 -25.35 0.52
C GLY A 579 -6.30 -24.25 -0.52
N ALA A 580 -6.75 -23.05 -0.15
CA ALA A 580 -6.75 -21.89 -1.03
C ALA A 580 -5.33 -21.56 -1.54
N PHE A 581 -4.31 -21.66 -0.69
CA PHE A 581 -2.92 -21.46 -1.12
C PHE A 581 -2.49 -22.49 -2.19
N LYS A 582 -2.93 -23.75 -2.05
CA LYS A 582 -2.64 -24.82 -3.03
C LYS A 582 -3.33 -24.59 -4.37
N GLU A 583 -4.56 -24.06 -4.36
CA GLU A 583 -5.33 -23.70 -5.56
C GLU A 583 -4.64 -22.54 -6.30
N ILE A 584 -4.34 -21.45 -5.59
CA ILE A 584 -3.68 -20.27 -6.14
C ILE A 584 -2.31 -20.63 -6.75
N THR A 585 -1.47 -21.34 -6.00
CA THR A 585 -0.14 -21.74 -6.49
C THR A 585 -0.17 -22.80 -7.60
N ALA A 586 -1.31 -23.47 -7.80
CA ALA A 586 -1.51 -24.38 -8.92
C ALA A 586 -2.05 -23.70 -10.18
N GLY A 587 -2.52 -22.45 -10.07
CA GLY A 587 -3.20 -21.75 -11.16
C GLY A 587 -4.65 -22.19 -11.32
N ASP A 588 -5.27 -22.77 -10.29
CA ASP A 588 -6.67 -23.17 -10.35
C ASP A 588 -7.58 -21.91 -10.42
N SER A 589 -8.72 -22.02 -11.10
CA SER A 589 -9.65 -20.89 -11.27
C SER A 589 -10.18 -20.38 -9.92
N ILE A 590 -9.79 -19.16 -9.56
CA ILE A 590 -10.23 -18.50 -8.31
C ILE A 590 -11.34 -17.49 -8.59
N LYS A 591 -12.16 -17.24 -7.57
CA LYS A 591 -13.15 -16.15 -7.59
C LYS A 591 -12.49 -14.86 -7.11
N ALA A 592 -12.56 -13.81 -7.90
CA ALA A 592 -12.16 -12.47 -7.52
C ALA A 592 -13.38 -11.57 -7.32
N GLU A 593 -13.28 -10.67 -6.35
CA GLU A 593 -14.29 -9.66 -6.08
C GLU A 593 -13.63 -8.29 -6.07
N GLN A 594 -14.21 -7.32 -6.79
CA GLN A 594 -13.83 -5.91 -6.70
C GLN A 594 -14.95 -5.14 -6.01
N LYS A 595 -14.59 -4.12 -5.24
CA LYS A 595 -15.58 -3.31 -4.52
C LYS A 595 -16.52 -2.62 -5.53
N PHE A 596 -17.82 -2.80 -5.34
CA PHE A 596 -18.88 -2.24 -6.21
C PHE A 596 -18.91 -2.77 -7.65
N LYS A 597 -18.29 -3.91 -7.93
CA LYS A 597 -18.39 -4.60 -9.23
C LYS A 597 -18.86 -6.04 -9.05
N ASP A 598 -19.32 -6.64 -10.14
CA ASP A 598 -19.68 -8.05 -10.15
C ASP A 598 -18.44 -8.94 -9.95
N PRO A 599 -18.56 -10.03 -9.18
CA PRO A 599 -17.48 -10.98 -9.02
C PRO A 599 -17.21 -11.71 -10.33
N PHE A 600 -15.94 -12.01 -10.59
CA PHE A 600 -15.50 -12.74 -11.77
C PHE A 600 -14.57 -13.89 -11.38
N ARG A 601 -14.24 -14.76 -12.35
CA ARG A 601 -13.32 -15.87 -12.17
C ARG A 601 -12.18 -15.77 -13.16
N PHE A 602 -10.99 -16.14 -12.74
CA PHE A 602 -9.82 -16.21 -13.61
C PHE A 602 -8.82 -17.23 -13.07
N GLU A 603 -7.87 -17.63 -13.91
CA GLU A 603 -6.77 -18.51 -13.55
C GLU A 603 -5.54 -17.65 -13.23
N PRO A 604 -5.05 -17.64 -11.97
CA PRO A 604 -3.92 -16.80 -11.61
C PRO A 604 -2.62 -17.38 -12.18
N THR A 605 -1.77 -16.51 -12.71
CA THR A 605 -0.45 -16.91 -13.22
C THR A 605 0.70 -16.35 -12.37
N ALA A 606 0.39 -15.60 -11.31
CA ALA A 606 1.38 -14.92 -10.47
C ALA A 606 2.30 -15.92 -9.72
N LYS A 607 3.61 -15.64 -9.71
CA LYS A 607 4.60 -16.42 -8.95
C LYS A 607 4.78 -15.77 -7.59
N HIS A 608 4.82 -16.56 -6.52
CA HIS A 608 4.83 -16.01 -5.16
C HIS A 608 6.21 -16.11 -4.52
N LEU A 609 6.74 -14.95 -4.09
CA LEU A 609 8.03 -14.79 -3.43
C LEU A 609 7.82 -14.14 -2.07
N PHE A 610 8.19 -14.86 -1.03
CA PHE A 610 8.03 -14.42 0.34
C PHE A 610 9.36 -14.41 1.06
N SER A 611 9.60 -13.39 1.87
CA SER A 611 10.70 -13.34 2.82
C SER A 611 10.15 -13.42 4.24
N ALA A 612 10.82 -14.19 5.09
CA ALA A 612 10.46 -14.37 6.48
C ALA A 612 11.72 -14.43 7.34
N ASN A 613 11.67 -13.84 8.53
CA ASN A 613 12.68 -14.10 9.55
C ASN A 613 12.39 -15.43 10.28
N GLN A 614 11.11 -15.69 10.55
CA GLN A 614 10.58 -16.93 11.10
C GLN A 614 9.45 -17.39 10.19
N LEU A 615 9.48 -18.67 9.78
CA LEU A 615 8.40 -19.19 8.94
C LEU A 615 7.11 -19.32 9.76
N PRO A 616 5.93 -19.08 9.14
CA PRO A 616 4.67 -19.28 9.83
C PRO A 616 4.46 -20.76 10.16
N ASP A 617 3.78 -21.04 11.27
CA ASP A 617 3.29 -22.37 11.55
C ASP A 617 2.34 -22.81 10.42
N ALA A 618 2.34 -24.10 10.11
CA ALA A 618 1.44 -24.74 9.15
C ALA A 618 0.95 -26.06 9.76
N GLU A 619 -0.18 -26.59 9.26
CA GLU A 619 -0.65 -27.91 9.69
C GLU A 619 0.43 -28.98 9.45
N THR A 620 0.65 -29.80 10.48
CA THR A 620 1.63 -30.87 10.47
C THR A 620 1.05 -32.02 9.64
N ASP A 621 1.78 -32.49 8.60
CA ASP A 621 1.40 -33.55 7.64
C ASP A 621 0.63 -33.12 6.36
N ASP A 622 0.96 -31.95 5.80
CA ASP A 622 0.41 -31.47 4.52
C ASP A 622 1.41 -31.60 3.35
N GLU A 623 1.62 -32.83 2.87
CA GLU A 623 2.56 -33.11 1.78
C GLU A 623 2.27 -32.27 0.51
N ALA A 624 0.99 -32.02 0.22
CA ALA A 624 0.55 -31.25 -0.93
C ALA A 624 0.94 -29.77 -0.83
N PHE A 625 0.93 -29.21 0.38
CA PHE A 625 1.46 -27.87 0.64
C PHE A 625 2.98 -27.85 0.47
N TYR A 626 3.72 -28.72 1.16
CA TYR A 626 5.18 -28.71 1.12
C TYR A 626 5.77 -29.03 -0.25
N ARG A 627 5.05 -29.77 -1.12
CA ARG A 627 5.42 -29.95 -2.53
C ARG A 627 5.47 -28.62 -3.30
N ARG A 628 4.70 -27.61 -2.90
CA ARG A 628 4.68 -26.29 -3.56
C ARG A 628 5.75 -25.35 -3.04
N ILE A 629 6.51 -25.71 -2.00
CA ILE A 629 7.43 -24.77 -1.35
C ILE A 629 8.87 -24.99 -1.85
N LEU A 630 9.52 -23.91 -2.26
CA LEU A 630 10.96 -23.82 -2.43
C LEU A 630 11.55 -22.96 -1.31
N LEU A 631 12.41 -23.55 -0.50
CA LEU A 631 13.11 -22.84 0.59
C LEU A 631 14.55 -22.50 0.21
N VAL A 632 14.92 -21.24 0.33
CA VAL A 632 16.30 -20.73 0.17
C VAL A 632 16.76 -19.99 1.44
N PRO A 633 17.81 -20.45 2.12
CA PRO A 633 18.34 -19.77 3.30
C PRO A 633 19.31 -18.64 2.92
N PHE A 634 19.17 -17.51 3.61
CA PHE A 634 20.08 -16.37 3.68
C PHE A 634 20.68 -16.37 5.10
N PRO A 635 21.76 -17.13 5.35
CA PRO A 635 22.10 -17.63 6.69
C PRO A 635 22.68 -16.58 7.64
N SER A 636 23.15 -15.43 7.14
CA SER A 636 23.96 -14.50 7.92
C SER A 636 23.43 -13.07 7.80
N THR A 637 23.41 -12.34 8.90
CA THR A 637 23.19 -10.89 8.89
C THR A 637 24.43 -10.21 8.30
N VAL A 638 24.22 -9.30 7.35
CA VAL A 638 25.28 -8.46 6.81
C VAL A 638 25.68 -7.44 7.89
N PRO A 639 26.94 -7.45 8.38
CA PRO A 639 27.41 -6.51 9.39
C PRO A 639 27.26 -5.05 8.93
N LYS A 640 26.89 -4.12 9.84
CA LYS A 640 26.70 -2.70 9.48
C LYS A 640 27.90 -2.08 8.75
N ALA A 641 29.12 -2.47 9.13
CA ALA A 641 30.36 -1.96 8.53
C ALA A 641 30.60 -2.47 7.09
N GLU A 642 29.98 -3.58 6.71
CA GLU A 642 30.07 -4.20 5.38
C GLU A 642 28.89 -3.81 4.48
N ARG A 643 27.87 -3.12 5.03
CA ARG A 643 26.73 -2.64 4.25
C ARG A 643 27.16 -1.47 3.40
N ASP A 644 27.00 -1.64 2.10
CA ASP A 644 27.15 -0.57 1.14
C ASP A 644 25.84 0.24 1.08
N PRO A 645 25.84 1.51 1.52
CA PRO A 645 24.63 2.35 1.51
C PRO A 645 24.14 2.67 0.09
N HIS A 646 24.98 2.47 -0.94
CA HIS A 646 24.64 2.68 -2.35
C HIS A 646 24.38 1.36 -3.09
N LEU A 647 24.21 0.24 -2.37
CA LEU A 647 24.00 -1.05 -3.00
C LEU A 647 22.75 -1.04 -3.88
N ASP A 648 21.66 -0.44 -3.42
CA ASP A 648 20.42 -0.42 -4.20
C ASP A 648 20.62 0.36 -5.51
N GLU A 649 21.20 1.56 -5.48
CA GLU A 649 21.52 2.36 -6.69
C GLU A 649 22.41 1.58 -7.68
N LYS A 650 23.39 0.85 -7.14
CA LYS A 650 24.29 -0.03 -7.89
C LYS A 650 23.52 -1.15 -8.59
N LEU A 651 22.66 -1.87 -7.88
CA LEU A 651 21.86 -2.95 -8.44
C LEU A 651 20.82 -2.44 -9.45
N GLN A 652 20.22 -1.27 -9.22
CA GLN A 652 19.31 -0.60 -10.16
C GLN A 652 20.03 -0.21 -11.47
N SER A 653 21.34 0.03 -11.45
CA SER A 653 22.11 0.28 -12.67
C SER A 653 22.38 -0.98 -13.51
N GLU A 654 22.19 -2.18 -12.94
CA GLU A 654 22.46 -3.47 -13.59
C GLU A 654 21.19 -4.20 -14.07
N LEU A 655 20.00 -3.57 -14.06
CA LEU A 655 18.72 -4.25 -14.31
C LEU A 655 18.66 -5.04 -15.63
N SER A 656 19.23 -4.53 -16.73
CA SER A 656 19.31 -5.28 -18.00
C SER A 656 20.17 -6.55 -17.86
N GLY A 657 21.26 -6.48 -17.11
CA GLY A 657 22.08 -7.65 -16.79
C GLY A 657 21.38 -8.62 -15.83
N VAL A 658 20.57 -8.12 -14.90
CA VAL A 658 19.72 -8.94 -14.02
C VAL A 658 18.63 -9.63 -14.83
N LEU A 659 18.01 -8.96 -15.80
CA LEU A 659 17.05 -9.55 -16.73
C LEU A 659 17.70 -10.70 -17.53
N ASN A 660 18.90 -10.51 -18.07
CA ASN A 660 19.65 -11.59 -18.73
C ASN A 660 19.88 -12.77 -17.78
N TRP A 661 20.26 -12.48 -16.53
CA TRP A 661 20.44 -13.51 -15.51
C TRP A 661 19.12 -14.25 -15.20
N MET A 662 17.98 -13.58 -15.19
CA MET A 662 16.65 -14.20 -15.04
C MET A 662 16.30 -15.08 -16.25
N LEU A 663 16.49 -14.58 -17.47
CA LEU A 663 16.23 -15.33 -18.72
C LEU A 663 17.08 -16.61 -18.81
N ASP A 664 18.37 -16.54 -18.44
CA ASP A 664 19.25 -17.71 -18.32
C ASP A 664 18.70 -18.76 -17.33
N GLY A 665 18.13 -18.28 -16.22
CA GLY A 665 17.45 -19.09 -15.22
C GLY A 665 16.22 -19.78 -15.78
N LEU A 666 15.36 -19.02 -16.46
CA LEU A 666 14.13 -19.51 -17.08
C LEU A 666 14.44 -20.58 -18.14
N GLN A 667 15.38 -20.31 -19.05
CA GLN A 667 15.77 -21.29 -20.05
C GLN A 667 16.30 -22.59 -19.42
N ARG A 668 17.10 -22.49 -18.34
CA ARG A 668 17.58 -23.66 -17.61
C ARG A 668 16.43 -24.44 -16.98
N LEU A 669 15.48 -23.76 -16.34
CA LEU A 669 14.29 -24.36 -15.76
C LEU A 669 13.44 -25.08 -16.82
N MET A 670 13.21 -24.44 -17.97
CA MET A 670 12.50 -25.04 -19.11
C MET A 670 13.19 -26.30 -19.64
N ARG A 671 14.52 -26.28 -19.77
CA ARG A 671 15.29 -27.45 -20.25
C ARG A 671 15.23 -28.63 -19.28
N GLN A 672 15.27 -28.38 -17.97
CA GLN A 672 15.38 -29.44 -16.97
C GLN A 672 14.03 -29.89 -16.40
N GLY A 673 12.97 -29.08 -16.54
CA GLY A 673 11.61 -29.42 -16.11
C GLY A 673 11.36 -29.40 -14.59
N THR A 674 12.36 -29.05 -13.78
CA THR A 674 12.28 -29.01 -12.32
C THR A 674 13.23 -27.96 -11.74
N PHE A 675 13.11 -27.59 -10.47
CA PHE A 675 14.03 -26.63 -9.85
C PHE A 675 15.31 -27.32 -9.36
N THR A 676 16.45 -26.65 -9.51
CA THR A 676 17.74 -27.09 -8.99
C THR A 676 17.66 -27.22 -7.47
N GLY A 677 17.95 -28.42 -6.94
CA GLY A 677 17.96 -28.65 -5.50
C GLY A 677 16.60 -28.50 -4.84
N ASP A 678 15.52 -28.74 -5.59
CA ASP A 678 14.19 -28.95 -5.04
C ASP A 678 14.22 -30.15 -4.08
N ARG A 679 13.59 -29.98 -2.92
CA ARG A 679 13.59 -30.98 -1.85
C ARG A 679 12.35 -31.85 -1.97
N THR A 680 12.41 -33.07 -1.45
CA THR A 680 11.17 -33.84 -1.26
C THR A 680 10.25 -33.11 -0.27
N PRO A 681 8.92 -33.25 -0.35
CA PRO A 681 8.00 -32.60 0.57
C PRO A 681 8.35 -32.84 2.05
N GLY A 682 8.76 -34.06 2.41
CA GLY A 682 9.17 -34.38 3.78
C GLY A 682 10.48 -33.71 4.22
N GLU A 683 11.44 -33.47 3.31
CA GLU A 683 12.64 -32.68 3.61
C GLU A 683 12.32 -31.19 3.71
N THR A 684 11.40 -30.70 2.87
CA THR A 684 10.89 -29.33 2.93
C THR A 684 10.17 -29.08 4.24
N GLN A 685 9.28 -29.97 4.67
CA GLN A 685 8.59 -29.90 5.96
C GLN A 685 9.58 -29.87 7.13
N ARG A 686 10.52 -30.82 7.19
CA ARG A 686 11.55 -30.83 8.25
C ARG A 686 12.40 -29.57 8.25
N THR A 687 12.62 -28.96 7.08
CA THR A 687 13.34 -27.69 7.00
C THR A 687 12.45 -26.55 7.46
N TRP A 688 11.19 -26.52 7.04
CA TRP A 688 10.19 -25.53 7.44
C TRP A 688 10.02 -25.48 8.96
N GLU A 689 9.79 -26.63 9.60
CA GLU A 689 9.64 -26.76 11.05
C GLU A 689 10.86 -26.26 11.83
N LYS A 690 12.08 -26.48 11.30
CA LYS A 690 13.32 -25.95 11.91
C LYS A 690 13.35 -24.43 11.98
N TRP A 691 12.78 -23.76 10.98
CA TRP A 691 12.72 -22.30 10.89
C TRP A 691 11.45 -21.72 11.55
N GLY A 692 10.44 -22.54 11.80
CA GLY A 692 9.20 -22.14 12.48
C GLY A 692 9.35 -22.04 13.99
N ASN A 693 10.16 -22.89 14.64
CA ASN A 693 10.33 -22.82 16.09
C ASN A 693 11.74 -23.19 16.61
N THR A 694 12.54 -22.16 16.86
CA THR A 694 13.93 -22.32 17.30
C THR A 694 14.05 -22.69 18.79
N VAL A 695 13.06 -22.31 19.62
CA VAL A 695 13.07 -22.60 21.07
C VAL A 695 12.72 -24.06 21.35
N ASP A 696 11.70 -24.60 20.69
CA ASP A 696 11.31 -26.02 20.85
C ASP A 696 12.45 -26.93 20.38
N ARG A 697 13.11 -26.54 19.28
CA ARG A 697 14.29 -27.24 18.77
C ARG A 697 15.47 -27.17 19.75
N PHE A 698 15.69 -26.02 20.39
CA PHE A 698 16.68 -25.90 21.45
C PHE A 698 16.33 -26.77 22.65
N ARG A 699 15.06 -26.81 23.07
CA ARG A 699 14.60 -27.71 24.13
C ARG A 699 14.93 -29.16 23.81
N GLU A 700 14.55 -29.64 22.63
CA GLU A 700 14.73 -31.03 22.24
C GLU A 700 16.22 -31.45 22.15
N LEU A 701 17.06 -30.57 21.59
CA LEU A 701 18.46 -30.92 21.29
C LEU A 701 19.44 -30.56 22.41
N CYS A 702 19.13 -29.51 23.18
CA CYS A 702 20.08 -28.89 24.10
C CYS A 702 19.64 -28.97 25.56
N LEU A 703 18.39 -29.36 25.87
CA LEU A 703 17.92 -29.54 27.23
C LEU A 703 17.55 -31.01 27.49
N GLU A 704 17.80 -31.47 28.70
CA GLU A 704 17.35 -32.78 29.19
C GLU A 704 16.81 -32.66 30.62
N GLU A 705 15.91 -33.57 30.98
CA GLU A 705 15.38 -33.64 32.34
C GLU A 705 16.48 -34.08 33.31
N SER A 706 16.56 -33.41 34.46
CA SER A 706 17.45 -33.79 35.55
C SER A 706 16.72 -33.75 36.89
N SER A 707 16.93 -34.77 37.72
CA SER A 707 16.36 -34.83 39.07
C SER A 707 17.13 -33.94 40.04
N GLY A 708 16.66 -32.71 40.22
CA GLY A 708 17.15 -31.81 41.27
C GLY A 708 18.10 -30.71 40.79
N ASP A 709 18.50 -30.71 39.52
CA ASP A 709 19.28 -29.62 38.95
C ASP A 709 18.41 -28.41 38.60
N SER A 710 19.09 -27.26 38.55
CA SER A 710 18.50 -25.97 38.23
C SER A 710 19.40 -25.24 37.26
N LEU A 711 18.89 -24.99 36.05
CA LEU A 711 19.61 -24.28 35.00
C LEU A 711 19.30 -22.78 35.07
N PRO A 712 20.29 -21.88 35.31
CA PRO A 712 20.04 -20.45 35.27
C PRO A 712 19.46 -20.02 33.93
N LYS A 713 18.39 -19.21 33.95
CA LYS A 713 17.74 -18.75 32.71
C LYS A 713 18.70 -17.96 31.82
N SER A 714 19.65 -17.24 32.40
CA SER A 714 20.72 -16.53 31.68
C SER A 714 21.68 -17.48 30.98
N THR A 715 21.99 -18.62 31.61
CA THR A 715 22.87 -19.64 31.03
C THR A 715 22.16 -20.39 29.92
N ALA A 716 20.88 -20.77 30.12
CA ALA A 716 20.04 -21.36 29.10
C ALA A 716 19.91 -20.43 27.88
N HIS A 717 19.65 -19.14 28.09
CA HIS A 717 19.52 -18.17 27.00
C HIS A 717 20.84 -17.95 26.25
N LYS A 718 21.97 -17.92 26.95
CA LYS A 718 23.28 -17.83 26.32
C LYS A 718 23.58 -19.07 25.45
N ALA A 719 23.29 -20.27 25.94
CA ALA A 719 23.43 -21.51 25.18
C ALA A 719 22.48 -21.52 23.96
N TYR A 720 21.23 -21.10 24.15
CA TYR A 720 20.23 -20.97 23.09
C TYR A 720 20.67 -20.00 21.99
N HIS A 721 21.15 -18.81 22.35
CA HIS A 721 21.63 -17.83 21.38
C HIS A 721 22.77 -18.39 20.53
N ARG A 722 23.73 -19.07 21.17
CA ARG A 722 24.87 -19.70 20.47
C ARG A 722 24.46 -20.92 19.65
N PHE A 723 23.47 -21.68 20.09
CA PHE A 723 22.84 -22.74 19.31
C PHE A 723 22.20 -22.17 18.03
N CYS A 724 21.41 -21.10 18.17
CA CYS A 724 20.79 -20.42 17.04
C CYS A 724 21.85 -19.87 16.07
N GLU A 725 22.89 -19.21 16.58
CA GLU A 725 24.02 -18.71 15.79
C GLU A 725 24.73 -19.83 15.01
N ALA A 726 25.08 -20.93 15.67
CA ALA A 726 25.76 -22.07 15.05
C ALA A 726 24.91 -22.81 14.01
N GLU A 727 23.58 -22.82 14.17
CA GLU A 727 22.65 -23.44 13.23
C GLU A 727 22.09 -22.43 12.20
N SER A 728 22.56 -21.17 12.23
CA SER A 728 22.08 -20.06 11.40
C SER A 728 20.57 -19.82 11.50
N LEU A 729 20.02 -19.97 12.71
CA LEU A 729 18.62 -19.78 13.06
C LEU A 729 18.39 -18.44 13.78
N PRO A 730 17.21 -17.82 13.68
CA PRO A 730 16.88 -16.63 14.47
C PRO A 730 16.79 -16.95 15.97
N ALA A 731 17.41 -16.12 16.80
CA ALA A 731 17.33 -16.22 18.25
C ALA A 731 16.22 -15.32 18.80
N GLU A 732 15.39 -15.87 19.68
CA GLU A 732 14.39 -15.13 20.43
C GLU A 732 14.98 -14.44 21.67
N THR A 733 14.26 -13.43 22.17
CA THR A 733 14.61 -12.79 23.44
C THR A 733 14.52 -13.80 24.59
N GLN A 734 15.28 -13.56 25.66
CA GLN A 734 15.24 -14.41 26.85
C GLN A 734 13.82 -14.56 27.41
N HIS A 735 13.03 -13.47 27.36
CA HIS A 735 11.65 -13.47 27.81
C HIS A 735 10.78 -14.42 26.97
N LYS A 736 10.83 -14.31 25.63
CA LYS A 736 10.07 -15.19 24.72
C LYS A 736 10.49 -16.65 24.83
N MET A 737 11.80 -16.93 24.86
CA MET A 737 12.34 -18.29 25.08
C MET A 737 11.82 -18.86 26.40
N THR A 738 11.90 -18.09 27.49
CA THR A 738 11.42 -18.52 28.81
C THR A 738 9.93 -18.82 28.81
N ARG A 739 9.12 -17.96 28.18
CA ARG A 739 7.67 -18.15 28.08
C ARG A 739 7.33 -19.44 27.34
N ARG A 740 8.01 -19.71 26.22
CA ARG A 740 7.79 -20.92 25.42
C ARG A 740 8.18 -22.19 26.19
N LEU A 741 9.38 -22.24 26.78
CA LEU A 741 9.83 -23.40 27.57
C LEU A 741 8.88 -23.72 28.74
N LYS A 742 8.29 -22.69 29.38
CA LYS A 742 7.25 -22.87 30.40
C LYS A 742 5.97 -23.50 29.86
N ASN A 743 5.53 -23.05 28.69
CA ASN A 743 4.35 -23.62 28.02
C ASN A 743 4.59 -25.09 27.62
N GLU A 744 5.84 -25.48 27.38
CA GLU A 744 6.25 -26.86 27.12
C GLU A 744 6.52 -27.69 28.39
N GLY A 745 6.07 -27.19 29.56
CA GLY A 745 6.09 -27.93 30.81
C GLY A 745 7.37 -27.80 31.64
N ILE A 746 8.34 -26.96 31.23
CA ILE A 746 9.54 -26.72 32.05
C ILE A 746 9.21 -25.72 33.16
N ALA A 747 9.25 -26.19 34.41
CA ALA A 747 9.02 -25.36 35.58
C ALA A 747 10.13 -24.31 35.76
N ASP A 748 9.79 -23.15 36.32
CA ASP A 748 10.75 -22.13 36.69
C ASP A 748 10.68 -21.75 38.16
N GLY A 749 11.79 -21.25 38.70
CA GLY A 749 11.88 -20.91 40.11
C GLY A 749 13.07 -20.02 40.42
N ARG A 750 13.45 -20.01 41.69
CA ARG A 750 14.65 -19.34 42.18
C ARG A 750 15.52 -20.35 42.90
N ALA A 751 16.81 -20.38 42.57
CA ALA A 751 17.80 -21.21 43.26
C ALA A 751 19.07 -20.41 43.53
N THR A 752 19.82 -20.82 44.54
CA THR A 752 21.14 -20.26 44.83
C THR A 752 22.16 -20.95 43.94
N VAL A 753 22.64 -20.25 42.91
CA VAL A 753 23.66 -20.74 41.98
C VAL A 753 24.91 -19.86 42.13
N ASN A 754 26.05 -20.48 42.43
CA ASN A 754 27.33 -19.78 42.70
C ASN A 754 27.23 -18.71 43.79
N GLY A 755 26.51 -19.00 44.88
CA GLY A 755 26.36 -18.10 46.03
C GLY A 755 25.43 -16.89 45.80
N LYS A 756 24.77 -16.79 44.64
CA LYS A 756 23.78 -15.74 44.32
C LYS A 756 22.42 -16.36 44.02
N GLN A 757 21.36 -15.71 44.50
CA GLN A 757 19.98 -16.04 44.13
C GLN A 757 19.75 -15.68 42.66
N GLN A 758 19.37 -16.66 41.84
CA GLN A 758 19.13 -16.49 40.40
C GLN A 758 17.81 -17.12 39.99
N ARG A 759 17.20 -16.60 38.91
CA ARG A 759 16.05 -17.23 38.26
C ARG A 759 16.53 -18.44 37.45
N VAL A 760 15.90 -19.59 37.65
CA VAL A 760 16.31 -20.87 37.07
C VAL A 760 15.12 -21.57 36.41
N PHE A 761 15.40 -22.46 35.47
CA PHE A 761 14.51 -23.56 35.12
C PHE A 761 14.79 -24.73 36.07
N VAL A 762 13.74 -25.38 36.56
CA VAL A 762 13.82 -26.44 37.58
C VAL A 762 13.65 -27.80 36.90
N GLY A 763 14.48 -28.76 37.27
CA GLY A 763 14.35 -30.14 36.78
C GLY A 763 14.91 -30.34 35.38
N VAL A 764 15.73 -29.40 34.90
CA VAL A 764 16.36 -29.46 33.57
C VAL A 764 17.82 -29.04 33.65
N GLN A 765 18.63 -29.64 32.80
CA GLN A 765 20.03 -29.28 32.57
C GLN A 765 20.33 -29.21 31.07
N LEU A 766 21.51 -28.72 30.72
CA LEU A 766 21.98 -28.76 29.33
C LEU A 766 22.43 -30.18 28.99
N THR A 767 22.10 -30.65 27.78
CA THR A 767 22.71 -31.87 27.23
C THR A 767 24.19 -31.63 26.93
N SER A 768 24.93 -32.70 26.62
CA SER A 768 26.32 -32.59 26.09
C SER A 768 26.41 -31.61 24.91
N LYS A 769 25.39 -31.60 24.04
CA LYS A 769 25.29 -30.66 22.91
C LYS A 769 25.02 -29.23 23.41
N GLY A 770 24.08 -29.05 24.34
CA GLY A 770 23.79 -27.76 24.96
C GLY A 770 25.01 -27.13 25.65
N GLU A 771 25.80 -27.94 26.37
CA GLU A 771 27.03 -27.49 27.02
C GLU A 771 28.13 -27.09 26.04
N SER A 772 28.23 -27.77 24.88
CA SER A 772 29.20 -27.43 23.85
C SER A 772 29.08 -25.99 23.36
N TYR A 773 27.84 -25.46 23.31
CA TYR A 773 27.60 -24.06 22.97
C TYR A 773 28.06 -23.09 24.06
N LEU A 774 28.21 -23.49 25.32
CA LEU A 774 28.76 -22.61 26.37
C LEU A 774 30.29 -22.63 26.43
N ASN A 775 30.88 -23.78 26.08
CA ASN A 775 32.31 -24.02 26.20
C ASN A 775 33.13 -23.40 25.07
N ASP A 776 32.48 -22.89 24.02
CA ASP A 776 33.16 -22.07 23.01
C ASP A 776 33.50 -20.68 23.59
N THR A 777 34.63 -20.64 24.26
CA THR A 777 35.45 -19.45 24.51
C THR A 777 36.78 -19.62 23.78
N GLY A 778 36.71 -20.10 22.54
CA GLY A 778 37.84 -20.43 21.69
C GLY A 778 37.93 -19.55 20.43
N ASP A 779 38.72 -18.49 20.55
CA ASP A 779 39.64 -18.04 19.50
C ASP A 779 39.08 -17.25 18.29
N ASP A 780 38.69 -15.99 18.55
CA ASP A 780 38.59 -14.92 17.54
C ASP A 780 39.96 -14.48 16.95
N SER A 781 41.03 -15.28 17.07
CA SER A 781 42.34 -14.97 16.48
C SER A 781 42.77 -15.87 15.32
N ARG A 782 41.91 -16.76 14.81
CA ARG A 782 42.28 -17.64 13.68
C ARG A 782 41.19 -17.86 12.63
N ASN A 783 40.58 -16.79 12.11
CA ASN A 783 40.34 -16.69 10.66
C ASN A 783 40.04 -15.27 10.15
N SER A 784 40.62 -14.22 10.75
CA SER A 784 40.89 -13.00 9.98
C SER A 784 42.09 -13.29 9.06
N GLY A 785 41.81 -14.04 8.00
CA GLY A 785 42.63 -14.08 6.81
C GLY A 785 42.56 -12.73 6.10
N LEU A 786 43.02 -11.68 6.79
CA LEU A 786 43.58 -10.47 6.21
C LEU A 786 44.70 -10.92 5.26
N ARG A 787 44.33 -11.24 4.02
CA ARG A 787 45.24 -11.06 2.91
C ARG A 787 45.19 -9.59 2.57
N HIS A 788 46.10 -8.84 3.18
CA HIS A 788 46.77 -7.76 2.46
C HIS A 788 47.17 -8.29 1.08
N PHE A 789 46.67 -7.71 0.01
CA PHE A 789 47.40 -7.56 -1.24
C PHE A 789 46.91 -6.31 -1.97
N ASP A 790 47.91 -5.61 -2.50
CA ASP A 790 47.83 -4.51 -3.47
C ASP A 790 46.98 -4.83 -4.72
#